data_AF-A0A8T5GNZ0-F1
#
_entry.id   AF-A0A8T5GNZ0-F1
#
_cell.length_a   1.000
_cell.length_b   1.000
_cell.length_c   1.000
_cell.angle_alpha   90.00
_cell.angle_beta   90.00
_cell.angle_gamma   90.00
#
_symmetry.space_group_name_H-M   'P 1'
#
loop_
_entity.id
_entity.type
_entity.pdbx_description
1 polymer ?
#
loop_
_entity_poly.entity_id
_entity_poly.type
_entity_poly.pdbx_seq_one_letter_code
_entity_poly.pdbx_strand_id
1 'polypeptide(L)'
;MYSKRGVVMKLVVVLLFIAVLTVLASNSVSAADCSSWPCSCGDTISGDITMSSDLECDGNGLNIVADELTLDCQNYAIKGNGSASFIGINVTNVTSQVSSLSAITVKNCNVSQFDTGIEFYSTNNSIIQNNTVFNTSTRGIYLHLVSNNTVINNTIEYSKDTLVVDCDDDLLDCAAMSLNSSNSNFIGNNTISNNYEVGIYSRQLNDDPSGNNFSDNTLTNNSPGYLFHSTAGNNYVVGDTISNNLDEGIYVDNYDQLSTQDIYVINTNFTLNFYDVRVSARERNVTIINSSFNRTNISVGSGSRVYVQWYVDINVTDADGSALEGVNINSYDSLSNLVETNISSPTGLSQFTLTEYYRDDNVNYYLVPHTFTATKNNYTENTTSITLLNTSGATSNLSLKEIGCGDSVYHNFYFGNNYSCDDAALIIGSDNIVITGNDYSLTGTGTSTGINISEMDNVTIGDLTIQNFSEGINFYRSNNSNITRVFLFNNTLGIVFNNSNNNSIFDSVSRNNTYDVYADGITETNNSLVNASIGIDNITSIQNASVFVKWYVDVNITYNDGLSLSGGTASAFINSTGELESTTSYRFEVPRLIVSELLKNVSGVSYLTPNNISFIYTTSTQNASNSSVINISETNSTEINLSVILDCVSPAIDYNFSNATNTVCPGTFDVYDMIIDTDNVVVTCDDTEFTGPNGPIYYYDTGLTVTGENVTVEGCTFSRYKKGIYVNEAHNFTLNGTKFKSGAKSVSDAASVYVENSDSGVYKNINSTDNEMSMYFYSSNHMSITTSIFDDGGTALLRLATSENFTITNNTFSSGYYGIWLTNTDLVSIYHNTFNSFSGYIFYSDGINDNSVFNTSVSDYPQGNAYNDYCDKGSDTNSDGYADAVTSIAAADWPYNKSVSDLLNTQIEDGYIGETTSGYITDYGPKIQACVTEVFLGSGGSAGGGGSSSSSAGASAAVATPATPSTAQKRTSTNIYTATEAKEFIKQEITTQTTDERTTEVVVTLENTGDQIMNLFPDLSQESNDPFYIVTKKTTGYKDSLFSRMAGMSYSDDSVAGRLLEARILNPEEIILQPGEKIEQVLQIEAGLVAPREIRIQFTTLGEVVSEQEVEIEEESVSGTAIDVDQDNSLIDMYAIIAPAEFYERILEEASSNSITGGAITDFFSQKNEYLLEVNINRGKTTLFSDLYGPYTIKEAQTFIFAQQLEYDPEFYVGNVSIVTKIFHNGKEIVENEFPLVLR
;
A
#
# COMPACT_ATOMS: atom_id res chain seq x y z
N MET A 1 90.25 35.24 -43.66
CA MET A 1 91.08 34.06 -43.97
C MET A 1 91.05 33.12 -42.78
N TYR A 2 90.80 31.85 -43.07
CA TYR A 2 90.65 30.70 -42.19
C TYR A 2 91.73 30.53 -41.12
N SER A 3 91.32 30.03 -39.94
CA SER A 3 91.97 28.95 -39.16
C SER A 3 91.80 29.14 -37.64
N LYS A 4 91.53 28.02 -36.94
CA LYS A 4 91.46 27.82 -35.46
C LYS A 4 90.11 28.01 -34.76
N ARG A 5 89.13 27.15 -35.04
CA ARG A 5 88.00 26.85 -34.13
C ARG A 5 87.62 25.37 -34.17
N GLY A 6 88.49 24.50 -33.64
CA GLY A 6 88.26 23.04 -33.61
C GLY A 6 88.53 22.34 -32.28
N VAL A 7 88.98 23.06 -31.23
CA VAL A 7 89.39 22.43 -29.96
C VAL A 7 88.70 23.03 -28.72
N VAL A 8 88.04 24.18 -28.84
CA VAL A 8 87.33 24.81 -27.71
C VAL A 8 85.88 24.30 -27.56
N MET A 9 85.30 23.69 -28.59
CA MET A 9 83.90 23.24 -28.58
C MET A 9 83.68 21.85 -27.95
N LYS A 10 84.73 21.02 -27.83
CA LYS A 10 84.65 19.73 -27.12
C LYS A 10 84.88 19.84 -25.61
N LEU A 11 85.53 20.90 -25.12
CA LEU A 11 85.74 21.12 -23.69
C LEU A 11 84.50 21.76 -23.02
N VAL A 12 83.78 22.63 -23.73
CA VAL A 12 82.56 23.30 -23.22
C VAL A 12 81.37 22.34 -23.14
N VAL A 13 81.25 21.37 -24.07
CA VAL A 13 80.16 20.38 -24.05
C VAL A 13 80.37 19.32 -22.97
N VAL A 14 81.62 18.95 -22.65
CA VAL A 14 81.92 18.00 -21.55
C VAL A 14 81.81 18.66 -20.17
N LEU A 15 82.16 19.96 -20.04
CA LEU A 15 81.95 20.73 -18.81
C LEU A 15 80.47 21.08 -18.56
N LEU A 16 79.67 21.31 -19.60
CA LEU A 16 78.21 21.43 -19.43
C LEU A 16 77.55 20.09 -19.07
N PHE A 17 78.02 18.96 -19.61
CA PHE A 17 77.47 17.64 -19.25
C PHE A 17 77.81 17.24 -17.80
N ILE A 18 79.00 17.61 -17.29
CA ILE A 18 79.38 17.34 -15.89
C ILE A 18 78.69 18.33 -14.91
N ALA A 19 78.44 19.57 -15.33
CA ALA A 19 77.67 20.54 -14.52
C ALA A 19 76.16 20.20 -14.48
N VAL A 20 75.60 19.60 -15.53
CA VAL A 20 74.21 19.12 -15.54
C VAL A 20 74.07 17.78 -14.79
N LEU A 21 75.10 16.92 -14.79
CA LEU A 21 75.08 15.70 -13.94
C LEU A 21 75.33 15.97 -12.45
N THR A 22 75.89 17.11 -12.06
CA THR A 22 76.11 17.47 -10.64
C THR A 22 74.98 18.31 -10.03
N VAL A 23 74.03 18.79 -10.84
CA VAL A 23 72.80 19.46 -10.38
C VAL A 23 71.58 18.52 -10.38
N LEU A 24 71.71 17.31 -10.92
CA LEU A 24 70.69 16.24 -10.86
C LEU A 24 70.93 15.20 -9.75
N ALA A 25 71.90 15.44 -8.86
CA ALA A 25 71.90 14.81 -7.55
C ALA A 25 71.15 15.73 -6.56
N SER A 26 69.87 15.98 -6.81
CA SER A 26 68.98 16.26 -5.69
C SER A 26 68.99 15.00 -4.85
N ASN A 27 69.55 15.09 -3.64
CA ASN A 27 69.32 14.09 -2.62
C ASN A 27 67.81 13.84 -2.60
N SER A 28 67.36 12.65 -2.98
CA SER A 28 66.17 12.10 -2.39
C SER A 28 66.49 12.01 -0.90
N VAL A 29 66.20 13.08 -0.16
CA VAL A 29 66.19 13.06 1.30
C VAL A 29 65.14 12.00 1.61
N SER A 30 65.59 10.81 2.03
CA SER A 30 64.68 9.87 2.66
C SER A 30 64.07 10.62 3.84
N ALA A 31 62.74 10.58 3.98
CA ALA A 31 62.05 11.06 5.17
C ALA A 31 62.84 10.63 6.41
N ALA A 32 63.25 11.59 7.24
CA ALA A 32 63.96 11.27 8.46
C ALA A 32 62.94 10.73 9.48
N ASP A 33 63.33 9.73 10.24
CA ASP A 33 62.52 9.21 11.35
C ASP A 33 62.56 10.23 12.51
N CYS A 34 61.44 10.88 12.77
CA CYS A 34 61.25 11.81 13.88
C CYS A 34 60.77 11.03 15.12
N SER A 35 61.72 10.70 15.99
CA SER A 35 61.46 10.04 17.28
C SER A 35 61.32 11.02 18.46
N SER A 36 61.55 12.32 18.24
CA SER A 36 61.37 13.38 19.24
C SER A 36 61.34 14.77 18.58
N TRP A 37 60.55 15.70 19.11
CA TRP A 37 60.46 17.09 18.59
C TRP A 37 61.80 17.86 18.76
N PRO A 38 62.24 18.69 17.79
CA PRO A 38 61.54 19.15 16.58
C PRO A 38 61.64 18.20 15.38
N CYS A 39 60.52 17.97 14.70
CA CYS A 39 60.48 17.31 13.39
C CYS A 39 60.65 18.35 12.26
N SER A 40 61.04 17.87 11.08
CA SER A 40 61.00 18.61 9.82
C SER A 40 59.81 18.18 8.97
N CYS A 41 59.43 18.99 7.98
CA CYS A 41 58.37 18.63 7.05
C CYS A 41 58.74 17.40 6.21
N GLY A 42 57.79 16.50 6.04
CA GLY A 42 57.94 15.20 5.40
C GLY A 42 58.48 14.11 6.32
N ASP A 43 58.85 14.43 7.57
CA ASP A 43 59.38 13.42 8.51
C ASP A 43 58.35 12.34 8.84
N THR A 44 58.87 11.16 9.16
CA THR A 44 58.09 9.99 9.54
C THR A 44 58.08 9.83 11.05
N ILE A 45 56.92 9.64 11.66
CA ILE A 45 56.71 9.43 13.09
C ILE A 45 56.48 7.93 13.32
N SER A 46 57.30 7.35 14.18
CA SER A 46 57.28 5.94 14.56
C SER A 46 57.03 5.70 16.06
N GLY A 47 56.80 6.77 16.83
CA GLY A 47 56.45 6.72 18.25
C GLY A 47 55.75 8.00 18.71
N ASP A 48 55.43 8.10 20.01
CA ASP A 48 54.73 9.27 20.57
C ASP A 48 55.50 10.58 20.33
N ILE A 49 54.80 11.60 19.82
CA ILE A 49 55.32 12.94 19.61
C ILE A 49 54.46 13.96 20.32
N THR A 50 55.14 14.91 20.96
CA THR A 50 54.52 16.08 21.57
C THR A 50 55.20 17.33 21.01
N MET A 51 54.45 18.16 20.28
CA MET A 51 55.00 19.38 19.69
C MET A 51 55.30 20.43 20.75
N SER A 52 56.39 21.20 20.54
CA SER A 52 56.74 22.35 21.38
C SER A 52 56.96 23.64 20.59
N SER A 53 56.65 23.64 19.29
CA SER A 53 56.74 24.78 18.38
C SER A 53 55.92 24.54 17.12
N ASP A 54 55.63 25.59 16.36
CA ASP A 54 54.98 25.48 15.05
C ASP A 54 55.91 24.81 14.01
N LEU A 55 55.30 24.27 12.96
CA LEU A 55 55.94 23.65 11.79
C LEU A 55 55.39 24.27 10.51
N GLU A 56 56.25 24.90 9.71
CA GLU A 56 55.90 25.47 8.41
C GLU A 56 56.50 24.62 7.28
N CYS A 57 55.66 24.22 6.32
CA CYS A 57 55.98 23.24 5.30
C CYS A 57 55.79 23.75 3.88
N ASP A 58 56.83 23.58 3.07
CA ASP A 58 56.80 23.76 1.61
C ASP A 58 56.41 22.46 0.86
N GLY A 59 56.02 21.42 1.61
CA GLY A 59 55.68 20.06 1.18
C GLY A 59 54.71 19.39 2.15
N ASN A 60 54.65 18.05 2.17
CA ASN A 60 53.88 17.32 3.20
C ASN A 60 54.33 17.69 4.63
N GLY A 61 53.40 17.68 5.57
CA GLY A 61 53.67 17.91 6.99
C GLY A 61 54.29 16.69 7.68
N LEU A 62 53.53 15.92 8.43
CA LEU A 62 54.03 14.76 9.19
C LEU A 62 53.40 13.45 8.68
N ASN A 63 54.21 12.39 8.58
CA ASN A 63 53.73 11.07 8.19
C ASN A 63 53.77 10.12 9.39
N ILE A 64 52.65 9.53 9.79
CA ILE A 64 52.57 8.52 10.85
C ILE A 64 52.50 7.14 10.20
N VAL A 65 53.40 6.23 10.59
CA VAL A 65 53.57 4.92 9.93
C VAL A 65 53.63 3.72 10.87
N ALA A 66 53.36 3.92 12.17
CA ALA A 66 53.43 2.87 13.19
C ALA A 66 52.16 2.90 14.07
N ASP A 67 51.75 1.73 14.57
CA ASP A 67 50.62 1.54 15.47
C ASP A 67 50.83 2.16 16.87
N GLU A 68 49.75 2.28 17.64
CA GLU A 68 49.74 2.55 19.08
C GLU A 68 50.53 3.82 19.50
N LEU A 69 50.38 4.92 18.76
CA LEU A 69 51.07 6.17 19.06
C LEU A 69 50.16 7.39 19.08
N THR A 70 50.64 8.42 19.77
CA THR A 70 49.98 9.72 19.91
C THR A 70 50.82 10.83 19.31
N LEU A 71 50.23 11.60 18.39
CA LEU A 71 50.67 12.93 18.03
C LEU A 71 49.84 13.96 18.80
N ASP A 72 50.45 14.59 19.80
CA ASP A 72 49.86 15.71 20.55
C ASP A 72 50.53 17.03 20.12
N CYS A 73 49.79 17.85 19.38
CA CYS A 73 50.33 19.11 18.88
C CYS A 73 50.29 20.24 19.93
N GLN A 74 49.66 20.07 21.10
CA GLN A 74 49.52 21.12 22.13
C GLN A 74 49.04 22.50 21.61
N ASN A 75 48.18 22.51 20.59
CA ASN A 75 47.68 23.67 19.84
C ASN A 75 48.72 24.41 18.98
N TYR A 76 49.92 23.85 18.80
CA TYR A 76 50.89 24.35 17.82
C TYR A 76 50.43 24.07 16.39
N ALA A 77 50.86 24.94 15.47
CA ALA A 77 50.46 24.90 14.08
C ALA A 77 51.32 23.94 13.25
N ILE A 78 50.67 23.18 12.37
CA ILE A 78 51.28 22.53 11.21
C ILE A 78 50.69 23.25 10.00
N LYS A 79 51.52 24.00 9.27
CA LYS A 79 51.07 24.94 8.25
C LYS A 79 51.76 24.68 6.92
N GLY A 80 51.00 24.43 5.88
CA GLY A 80 51.50 24.29 4.51
C GLY A 80 51.65 25.63 3.81
N ASN A 81 51.86 25.58 2.50
CA ASN A 81 51.98 26.76 1.63
C ASN A 81 50.78 26.95 0.67
N GLY A 82 49.71 26.16 0.85
CA GLY A 82 48.50 26.19 0.01
C GLY A 82 48.61 25.40 -1.30
N SER A 83 49.59 24.51 -1.43
CA SER A 83 49.71 23.65 -2.62
C SER A 83 48.62 22.56 -2.65
N ALA A 84 47.98 22.40 -3.80
CA ALA A 84 46.91 21.42 -4.08
C ALA A 84 47.36 19.94 -4.15
N SER A 85 48.47 19.57 -3.49
CA SER A 85 48.97 18.18 -3.50
C SER A 85 49.59 17.71 -2.18
N PHE A 86 49.63 18.56 -1.16
CA PHE A 86 50.31 18.25 0.10
C PHE A 86 49.33 17.94 1.22
N ILE A 87 49.71 16.97 2.06
CA ILE A 87 48.94 16.53 3.22
C ILE A 87 49.58 17.06 4.50
N GLY A 88 48.80 17.60 5.42
CA GLY A 88 49.29 18.13 6.70
C GLY A 88 49.72 17.04 7.67
N ILE A 89 48.82 16.13 8.00
CA ILE A 89 49.11 14.94 8.81
C ILE A 89 48.62 13.72 8.03
N ASN A 90 49.53 12.85 7.61
CA ASN A 90 49.21 11.66 6.83
C ASN A 90 49.45 10.39 7.68
N VAL A 91 48.40 9.64 7.98
CA VAL A 91 48.47 8.34 8.65
C VAL A 91 48.28 7.27 7.61
N THR A 92 49.39 6.67 7.16
CA THR A 92 49.39 5.68 6.09
C THR A 92 50.52 4.68 6.26
N ASN A 93 50.27 3.43 5.84
CA ASN A 93 51.30 2.41 5.78
C ASN A 93 52.03 2.51 4.43
N VAL A 94 53.29 2.98 4.45
CA VAL A 94 54.12 3.15 3.23
C VAL A 94 54.59 1.78 2.67
N THR A 95 54.27 0.67 3.32
CA THR A 95 54.64 -0.68 2.86
C THR A 95 53.46 -1.36 2.19
N SER A 96 53.70 -1.93 1.00
CA SER A 96 52.71 -2.57 0.13
C SER A 96 52.14 -3.89 0.68
N GLN A 97 52.21 -4.12 2.00
CA GLN A 97 51.59 -5.24 2.68
C GLN A 97 50.50 -4.77 3.65
N VAL A 98 49.35 -5.40 3.48
CA VAL A 98 48.04 -5.15 4.07
C VAL A 98 48.04 -5.40 5.58
N SER A 99 48.52 -4.44 6.37
CA SER A 99 48.11 -4.30 7.77
C SER A 99 47.65 -2.86 7.99
N SER A 100 46.36 -2.71 8.34
CA SER A 100 45.80 -1.41 8.73
C SER A 100 46.50 -0.91 9.98
N LEU A 101 46.80 0.39 10.02
CA LEU A 101 47.35 1.00 11.23
C LEU A 101 46.25 1.15 12.28
N SER A 102 46.60 0.95 13.54
CA SER A 102 45.63 0.89 14.63
C SER A 102 46.06 1.66 15.87
N ALA A 103 45.07 2.10 16.65
CA ALA A 103 45.27 2.79 17.92
C ALA A 103 46.12 4.09 17.81
N ILE A 104 45.97 4.83 16.70
CA ILE A 104 46.62 6.13 16.50
C ILE A 104 45.77 7.23 17.13
N THR A 105 46.41 8.18 17.82
CA THR A 105 45.72 9.38 18.32
C THR A 105 46.36 10.64 17.74
N VAL A 106 45.59 11.44 17.00
CA VAL A 106 45.99 12.80 16.57
C VAL A 106 45.15 13.82 17.33
N LYS A 107 45.79 14.65 18.14
CA LYS A 107 45.07 15.59 19.01
C LYS A 107 45.70 16.96 19.18
N ASN A 108 44.83 17.92 19.46
CA ASN A 108 45.19 19.31 19.77
C ASN A 108 46.02 19.98 18.66
N CYS A 109 45.80 19.62 17.39
CA CYS A 109 46.57 20.14 16.25
C CYS A 109 45.85 21.29 15.57
N ASN A 110 46.62 22.31 15.17
CA ASN A 110 46.13 23.39 14.32
C ASN A 110 46.69 23.24 12.91
N VAL A 111 45.92 22.68 11.98
CA VAL A 111 46.40 22.27 10.64
C VAL A 111 45.80 23.18 9.56
N SER A 112 46.64 23.78 8.71
CA SER A 112 46.15 24.70 7.67
C SER A 112 47.01 24.80 6.42
N GLN A 113 46.43 25.33 5.34
CA GLN A 113 47.12 25.60 4.07
C GLN A 113 47.73 24.34 3.41
N PHE A 114 47.02 23.21 3.53
CA PHE A 114 47.32 21.96 2.84
C PHE A 114 46.20 21.62 1.87
N ASP A 115 46.44 20.65 0.99
CA ASP A 115 45.37 20.08 0.18
C ASP A 115 44.41 19.26 1.02
N THR A 116 44.97 18.34 1.80
CA THR A 116 44.26 17.60 2.84
C THR A 116 44.87 17.93 4.19
N GLY A 117 44.06 18.35 5.15
CA GLY A 117 44.53 18.67 6.50
C GLY A 117 45.04 17.44 7.24
N ILE A 118 44.13 16.52 7.56
CA ILE A 118 44.43 15.25 8.24
C ILE A 118 43.90 14.10 7.39
N GLU A 119 44.75 13.15 7.04
CA GLU A 119 44.38 11.94 6.31
C GLU A 119 44.63 10.69 7.15
N PHE A 120 43.60 9.86 7.30
CA PHE A 120 43.70 8.50 7.82
C PHE A 120 43.40 7.55 6.67
N TYR A 121 44.41 6.79 6.25
CA TYR A 121 44.32 5.81 5.17
C TYR A 121 44.50 4.39 5.73
N SER A 122 43.50 3.53 5.54
CA SER A 122 43.50 2.14 6.00
C SER A 122 43.85 2.04 7.50
N THR A 123 43.03 2.69 8.33
CA THR A 123 43.23 2.75 9.79
C THR A 123 42.03 2.22 10.56
N ASN A 124 42.27 1.68 11.75
CA ASN A 124 41.22 1.19 12.63
C ASN A 124 41.43 1.53 14.10
N ASN A 125 40.35 1.59 14.89
CA ASN A 125 40.42 1.83 16.34
C ASN A 125 41.25 3.07 16.74
N SER A 126 41.25 4.10 15.89
CA SER A 126 42.07 5.30 16.05
C SER A 126 41.20 6.53 16.34
N ILE A 127 41.82 7.61 16.83
CA ILE A 127 41.15 8.79 17.36
C ILE A 127 41.70 10.07 16.73
N ILE A 128 40.82 10.89 16.18
CA ILE A 128 41.09 12.28 15.79
C ILE A 128 40.29 13.18 16.72
N GLN A 129 40.95 13.92 17.61
CA GLN A 129 40.23 14.71 18.63
C GLN A 129 40.79 16.10 18.90
N ASN A 130 39.91 17.06 19.18
CA ASN A 130 40.27 18.44 19.55
C ASN A 130 41.21 19.12 18.55
N ASN A 131 41.09 18.85 17.25
CA ASN A 131 41.90 19.50 16.22
C ASN A 131 41.13 20.65 15.58
N THR A 132 41.85 21.68 15.16
CA THR A 132 41.34 22.76 14.30
C THR A 132 41.97 22.61 12.93
N VAL A 133 41.16 22.35 11.91
CA VAL A 133 41.59 22.22 10.52
C VAL A 133 40.94 23.33 9.70
N PHE A 134 41.73 24.15 9.02
CA PHE A 134 41.17 25.29 8.30
C PHE A 134 41.99 25.72 7.09
N ASN A 135 41.36 26.41 6.12
CA ASN A 135 42.00 26.88 4.90
C ASN A 135 42.73 25.75 4.15
N THR A 136 42.07 24.59 3.98
CA THR A 136 42.55 23.50 3.11
C THR A 136 42.00 23.65 1.69
N SER A 137 42.67 23.12 0.67
CA SER A 137 42.20 23.29 -0.73
C SER A 137 41.17 22.25 -1.17
N THR A 138 41.23 21.01 -0.67
CA THR A 138 40.28 19.94 -1.07
C THR A 138 39.55 19.33 0.13
N ARG A 139 40.28 18.94 1.19
CA ARG A 139 39.69 18.22 2.34
C ARG A 139 40.22 18.73 3.67
N GLY A 140 39.34 18.89 4.65
CA GLY A 140 39.77 19.10 6.05
C GLY A 140 40.30 17.80 6.64
N ILE A 141 39.40 16.85 6.84
CA ILE A 141 39.70 15.49 7.32
C ILE A 141 39.30 14.48 6.24
N TYR A 142 40.20 13.58 5.89
CA TYR A 142 39.95 12.51 4.94
C TYR A 142 40.12 11.13 5.60
N LEU A 143 39.05 10.35 5.58
CA LEU A 143 38.98 8.99 6.09
C LEU A 143 38.78 8.03 4.92
N HIS A 144 39.80 7.25 4.58
CA HIS A 144 39.75 6.32 3.45
C HIS A 144 40.07 4.89 3.88
N LEU A 145 39.15 3.96 3.60
CA LEU A 145 39.26 2.55 4.00
C LEU A 145 39.42 2.39 5.52
N VAL A 146 38.74 3.23 6.33
CA VAL A 146 38.90 3.24 7.79
C VAL A 146 37.68 2.63 8.50
N SER A 147 37.93 1.95 9.62
CA SER A 147 36.85 1.31 10.40
C SER A 147 36.99 1.46 11.91
N ASN A 148 35.88 1.57 12.63
CA ASN A 148 35.88 1.65 14.10
C ASN A 148 36.70 2.82 14.68
N ASN A 149 36.80 3.95 13.98
CA ASN A 149 37.51 5.13 14.45
C ASN A 149 36.57 6.12 15.13
N THR A 150 37.15 6.99 15.96
CA THR A 150 36.46 8.08 16.65
C THR A 150 36.99 9.43 16.18
N VAL A 151 36.12 10.25 15.60
CA VAL A 151 36.41 11.65 15.25
C VAL A 151 35.54 12.56 16.11
N ILE A 152 36.13 13.19 17.13
CA ILE A 152 35.36 13.91 18.16
C ILE A 152 35.92 15.30 18.48
N ASN A 153 35.03 16.27 18.72
CA ASN A 153 35.41 17.63 19.17
C ASN A 153 36.38 18.36 18.22
N ASN A 154 36.32 18.11 16.92
CA ASN A 154 37.15 18.82 15.94
C ASN A 154 36.38 20.02 15.36
N THR A 155 37.14 21.05 14.98
CA THR A 155 36.64 22.22 14.27
C THR A 155 37.20 22.22 12.85
N ILE A 156 36.34 22.20 11.83
CA ILE A 156 36.73 22.21 10.41
C ILE A 156 36.07 23.39 9.72
N GLU A 157 36.87 24.35 9.25
CA GLU A 157 36.36 25.60 8.69
C GLU A 157 37.10 26.06 7.43
N TYR A 158 36.41 26.77 6.55
CA TYR A 158 37.02 27.39 5.36
C TYR A 158 37.80 26.38 4.50
N SER A 159 37.32 25.15 4.41
CA SER A 159 37.81 24.22 3.40
C SER A 159 37.34 24.76 2.04
N LYS A 160 38.34 25.17 1.23
CA LYS A 160 38.33 25.81 -0.12
C LYS A 160 38.42 27.36 -0.17
N ASP A 161 39.58 27.86 -0.62
CA ASP A 161 39.88 29.25 -1.03
C ASP A 161 40.61 29.31 -2.42
N THR A 162 39.96 29.97 -3.38
CA THR A 162 40.41 30.73 -4.59
C THR A 162 41.32 30.24 -5.75
N LEU A 163 41.82 29.00 -5.87
CA LEU A 163 42.66 28.63 -7.06
C LEU A 163 42.40 27.23 -7.68
N VAL A 164 41.42 27.15 -8.60
CA VAL A 164 41.30 26.22 -9.78
C VAL A 164 41.13 24.70 -9.52
N VAL A 165 39.92 24.18 -9.81
CA VAL A 165 39.47 23.11 -10.77
C VAL A 165 38.18 22.49 -10.21
N ASP A 166 37.17 22.39 -11.08
CA ASP A 166 35.88 21.72 -10.92
C ASP A 166 35.86 20.53 -9.94
N CYS A 167 35.00 20.61 -8.92
CA CYS A 167 34.47 19.42 -8.22
C CYS A 167 33.23 18.89 -8.98
N ASP A 168 33.12 19.20 -10.28
CA ASP A 168 31.91 19.10 -11.12
C ASP A 168 31.86 17.79 -11.95
N ASP A 169 32.79 16.86 -11.72
CA ASP A 169 32.78 15.49 -12.29
C ASP A 169 32.66 14.47 -11.14
N ASP A 170 31.82 13.45 -11.35
CA ASP A 170 31.31 12.34 -10.50
C ASP A 170 32.33 11.51 -9.64
N LEU A 171 33.55 12.01 -9.44
CA LEU A 171 34.72 11.25 -8.99
C LEU A 171 35.62 11.95 -7.96
N LEU A 172 35.29 13.13 -7.41
CA LEU A 172 36.16 13.82 -6.44
C LEU A 172 35.49 14.24 -5.12
N ASP A 173 35.96 13.62 -4.03
CA ASP A 173 35.54 13.79 -2.62
C ASP A 173 35.87 15.18 -2.01
N CYS A 174 35.36 16.28 -2.57
CA CYS A 174 35.55 17.64 -2.04
C CYS A 174 34.62 17.89 -0.83
N ALA A 175 35.12 17.74 0.40
CA ALA A 175 34.33 18.00 1.61
C ALA A 175 35.20 18.43 2.79
N ALA A 176 34.61 19.16 3.74
CA ALA A 176 35.29 19.48 4.99
C ALA A 176 35.71 18.20 5.73
N MET A 177 34.83 17.20 5.74
CA MET A 177 35.15 15.83 6.14
C MET A 177 34.65 14.84 5.08
N SER A 178 35.51 13.94 4.63
CA SER A 178 35.16 12.91 3.65
C SER A 178 35.43 11.51 4.20
N LEU A 179 34.45 10.62 4.05
CA LEU A 179 34.47 9.21 4.42
C LEU A 179 34.32 8.36 3.16
N ASN A 180 35.41 7.75 2.71
CA ASN A 180 35.43 6.93 1.51
C ASN A 180 35.74 5.47 1.86
N SER A 181 34.85 4.55 1.48
CA SER A 181 34.89 3.11 1.83
C SER A 181 35.15 2.88 3.32
N SER A 182 34.54 3.71 4.17
CA SER A 182 34.79 3.74 5.61
C SER A 182 33.54 3.37 6.38
N ASN A 183 33.66 2.46 7.34
CA ASN A 183 32.51 1.86 8.01
C ASN A 183 32.62 1.79 9.54
N SER A 184 31.47 1.77 10.21
CA SER A 184 31.37 1.64 11.68
C SER A 184 32.19 2.69 12.45
N ASN A 185 32.33 3.90 11.91
CA ASN A 185 33.03 5.00 12.59
C ASN A 185 32.04 5.83 13.43
N PHE A 186 32.54 6.42 14.52
CA PHE A 186 31.80 7.39 15.33
C PHE A 186 32.36 8.79 15.09
N ILE A 187 31.50 9.68 14.60
CA ILE A 187 31.82 11.07 14.29
C ILE A 187 30.89 11.92 15.15
N GLY A 188 31.40 12.54 16.21
CA GLY A 188 30.52 13.30 17.09
C GLY A 188 31.08 14.56 17.71
N ASN A 189 30.19 15.46 18.14
CA ASN A 189 30.55 16.75 18.73
C ASN A 189 31.52 17.58 17.86
N ASN A 190 31.53 17.42 16.54
CA ASN A 190 32.37 18.21 15.65
C ASN A 190 31.63 19.48 15.20
N THR A 191 32.37 20.57 15.01
CA THR A 191 31.87 21.82 14.42
C THR A 191 32.43 21.96 13.01
N ILE A 192 31.55 21.89 12.01
CA ILE A 192 31.91 21.96 10.59
C ILE A 192 31.20 23.15 9.98
N SER A 193 31.94 24.22 9.69
CA SER A 193 31.32 25.47 9.29
C SER A 193 32.05 26.29 8.25
N ASN A 194 31.31 27.10 7.50
CA ASN A 194 31.84 28.03 6.50
C ASN A 194 32.72 27.32 5.44
N ASN A 195 32.37 26.09 5.07
CA ASN A 195 33.04 25.37 3.98
C ASN A 195 32.29 25.65 2.68
N TYR A 196 33.04 25.79 1.59
CA TYR A 196 32.44 26.22 0.31
C TYR A 196 31.58 25.12 -0.34
N GLU A 197 31.91 23.85 -0.10
CA GLU A 197 31.24 22.67 -0.66
C GLU A 197 30.48 21.92 0.46
N VAL A 198 30.57 20.59 0.49
CA VAL A 198 29.90 19.71 1.46
C VAL A 198 30.58 19.80 2.84
N GLY A 199 29.77 19.82 3.90
CA GLY A 199 30.25 19.65 5.27
C GLY A 199 30.81 18.24 5.51
N ILE A 200 29.95 17.22 5.48
CA ILE A 200 30.35 15.80 5.57
C ILE A 200 29.91 15.04 4.33
N TYR A 201 30.85 14.40 3.66
CA TYR A 201 30.62 13.52 2.51
C TYR A 201 30.89 12.06 2.88
N SER A 202 30.00 11.15 2.49
CA SER A 202 30.18 9.71 2.72
C SER A 202 29.86 8.89 1.47
N ARG A 203 30.77 7.99 1.10
CA ARG A 203 30.67 7.07 -0.05
C ARG A 203 31.27 5.70 0.29
N GLN A 204 30.72 4.64 -0.28
CA GLN A 204 31.38 3.33 -0.36
C GLN A 204 31.79 3.03 -1.80
N LEU A 205 32.95 2.40 -2.00
CA LEU A 205 33.34 1.85 -3.30
C LEU A 205 32.92 0.38 -3.46
N ASN A 206 32.37 -0.20 -2.41
CA ASN A 206 31.94 -1.59 -2.31
C ASN A 206 30.46 -1.60 -1.91
N ASP A 207 29.76 -2.71 -2.13
CA ASP A 207 28.34 -2.87 -1.76
C ASP A 207 28.11 -3.07 -0.24
N ASP A 208 29.18 -3.04 0.57
CA ASP A 208 29.09 -3.20 2.01
C ASP A 208 28.48 -1.96 2.68
N PRO A 209 27.54 -2.11 3.62
CA PRO A 209 26.94 -0.98 4.31
C PRO A 209 27.97 -0.22 5.13
N SER A 210 27.90 1.11 5.06
CA SER A 210 28.83 1.98 5.77
C SER A 210 28.59 1.98 7.28
N GLY A 211 27.34 2.03 7.76
CA GLY A 211 27.09 1.84 9.19
C GLY A 211 27.75 2.87 10.11
N ASN A 212 28.02 4.11 9.64
CA ASN A 212 28.65 5.13 10.47
C ASN A 212 27.62 5.84 11.35
N ASN A 213 28.07 6.30 12.52
CA ASN A 213 27.26 7.05 13.47
C ASN A 213 27.77 8.49 13.57
N PHE A 214 26.95 9.43 13.12
CA PHE A 214 27.12 10.86 13.25
C PHE A 214 26.26 11.33 14.43
N SER A 215 26.88 11.84 15.49
CA SER A 215 26.16 12.23 16.71
C SER A 215 26.54 13.60 17.26
N ASP A 216 25.57 14.43 17.60
CA ASP A 216 25.76 15.73 18.25
C ASP A 216 26.71 16.68 17.48
N ASN A 217 26.80 16.56 16.14
CA ASN A 217 27.60 17.46 15.32
C ASN A 217 26.85 18.77 15.01
N THR A 218 27.61 19.84 14.79
CA THR A 218 27.09 21.15 14.36
C THR A 218 27.59 21.46 12.95
N LEU A 219 26.68 21.48 11.97
CA LEU A 219 26.98 21.72 10.56
C LEU A 219 26.29 23.01 10.09
N THR A 220 27.07 24.06 9.87
CA THR A 220 26.52 25.39 9.55
C THR A 220 27.24 26.15 8.45
N ASN A 221 26.52 26.87 7.60
CA ASN A 221 27.11 27.67 6.51
C ASN A 221 27.98 26.84 5.54
N ASN A 222 27.59 25.60 5.26
CA ASN A 222 28.17 24.80 4.18
C ASN A 222 27.25 24.84 2.95
N SER A 223 27.62 24.20 1.84
CA SER A 223 26.73 24.03 0.67
C SER A 223 25.62 23.02 1.01
N PRO A 224 25.84 21.69 0.93
CA PRO A 224 25.15 20.74 1.78
C PRO A 224 25.80 20.57 3.17
N GLY A 225 24.99 20.34 4.20
CA GLY A 225 25.47 19.88 5.51
C GLY A 225 26.06 18.47 5.38
N TYR A 226 25.19 17.50 5.08
CA TYR A 226 25.56 16.13 4.75
C TYR A 226 25.31 15.82 3.27
N LEU A 227 26.21 15.05 2.68
CA LEU A 227 25.99 14.38 1.40
C LEU A 227 26.29 12.88 1.55
N PHE A 228 25.26 12.05 1.43
CA PHE A 228 25.37 10.60 1.36
C PHE A 228 25.28 10.14 -0.09
N HIS A 229 26.36 9.58 -0.61
CA HIS A 229 26.37 8.95 -1.94
C HIS A 229 25.58 7.63 -1.92
N SER A 230 25.07 7.17 -3.07
CA SER A 230 24.23 5.96 -3.19
C SER A 230 24.77 4.77 -2.38
N THR A 231 26.04 4.48 -2.50
CA THR A 231 26.66 3.33 -1.85
C THR A 231 26.83 3.46 -0.32
N ALA A 232 26.63 4.64 0.28
CA ALA A 232 26.78 4.88 1.70
C ALA A 232 25.47 4.70 2.48
N GLY A 233 25.09 3.45 2.76
CA GLY A 233 23.89 3.17 3.53
C GLY A 233 24.11 2.77 5.00
N ASN A 234 22.98 2.64 5.70
CA ASN A 234 22.86 2.32 7.13
C ASN A 234 23.55 3.33 8.06
N ASN A 235 23.60 4.61 7.68
CA ASN A 235 24.16 5.66 8.52
C ASN A 235 23.11 6.23 9.48
N TYR A 236 23.56 6.61 10.67
CA TYR A 236 22.74 7.23 11.71
C TYR A 236 23.20 8.67 11.92
N VAL A 237 22.30 9.64 11.79
CA VAL A 237 22.49 11.04 12.13
C VAL A 237 21.65 11.31 13.38
N VAL A 238 22.27 11.57 14.52
CA VAL A 238 21.60 11.55 15.83
C VAL A 238 21.91 12.80 16.63
N GLY A 239 20.91 13.60 17.01
CA GLY A 239 21.12 14.77 17.87
C GLY A 239 21.87 15.94 17.21
N ASP A 240 22.06 15.89 15.89
CA ASP A 240 22.82 16.90 15.17
C ASP A 240 22.07 18.23 15.05
N THR A 241 22.82 19.33 14.93
CA THR A 241 22.28 20.65 14.58
C THR A 241 22.76 21.03 13.19
N ILE A 242 21.84 21.07 12.22
CA ILE A 242 22.14 21.32 10.81
C ILE A 242 21.42 22.60 10.40
N SER A 243 22.16 23.69 10.20
CA SER A 243 21.52 24.99 10.01
C SER A 243 22.23 25.96 9.08
N ASN A 244 21.46 26.78 8.37
CA ASN A 244 21.95 27.84 7.51
C ASN A 244 22.95 27.34 6.44
N ASN A 245 22.76 26.10 5.96
CA ASN A 245 23.48 25.59 4.79
C ASN A 245 22.82 26.13 3.52
N LEU A 246 23.63 26.41 2.49
CA LEU A 246 23.22 27.15 1.29
C LEU A 246 22.22 26.36 0.44
N ASP A 247 22.37 25.03 0.40
CA ASP A 247 21.53 24.12 -0.36
C ASP A 247 20.76 23.18 0.60
N GLU A 248 21.27 21.99 0.86
CA GLU A 248 20.57 20.98 1.66
C GLU A 248 21.13 20.83 3.08
N GLY A 249 20.26 20.54 4.05
CA GLY A 249 20.69 20.01 5.34
C GLY A 249 21.30 18.63 5.17
N ILE A 250 20.52 17.70 4.61
CA ILE A 250 20.96 16.38 4.16
C ILE A 250 20.58 16.19 2.69
N TYR A 251 21.58 15.87 1.87
CA TYR A 251 21.41 15.43 0.49
C TYR A 251 21.78 13.94 0.37
N VAL A 252 20.88 13.15 -0.21
CA VAL A 252 21.14 11.75 -0.59
C VAL A 252 21.15 11.66 -2.09
N ASP A 253 22.35 11.44 -2.65
CA ASP A 253 22.61 11.43 -4.08
C ASP A 253 22.63 10.00 -4.65
N ASN A 254 22.37 9.85 -5.95
CA ASN A 254 22.22 8.53 -6.58
C ASN A 254 22.87 8.39 -7.96
N TYR A 255 24.04 7.74 -8.00
CA TYR A 255 24.75 7.39 -9.24
C TYR A 255 24.66 5.91 -9.64
N ASP A 256 24.42 4.97 -8.71
CA ASP A 256 24.58 3.52 -8.95
C ASP A 256 23.43 2.66 -8.36
N GLN A 257 22.99 1.66 -9.12
CA GLN A 257 21.75 0.87 -8.99
C GLN A 257 21.73 -0.24 -7.89
N LEU A 258 22.64 -0.23 -6.90
CA LEU A 258 22.99 -1.48 -6.19
C LEU A 258 22.70 -1.58 -4.67
N SER A 259 21.95 -0.69 -4.03
CA SER A 259 21.57 -0.97 -2.63
C SER A 259 20.31 -0.27 -2.14
N THR A 260 19.44 -0.97 -1.42
CA THR A 260 18.23 -0.46 -0.75
C THR A 260 18.51 0.01 0.68
N GLN A 261 19.70 0.50 0.97
CA GLN A 261 20.11 0.81 2.34
C GLN A 261 19.62 2.18 2.80
N ASP A 262 19.18 2.25 4.06
CA ASP A 262 18.47 3.40 4.64
C ASP A 262 19.43 4.40 5.33
N ILE A 263 19.00 5.66 5.44
CA ILE A 263 19.60 6.68 6.31
C ILE A 263 18.61 7.00 7.43
N TYR A 264 19.07 6.97 8.69
CA TYR A 264 18.24 7.26 9.86
C TYR A 264 18.63 8.62 10.45
N VAL A 265 17.67 9.54 10.54
CA VAL A 265 17.85 10.89 11.07
C VAL A 265 17.02 11.04 12.34
N ILE A 266 17.67 11.09 13.50
CA ILE A 266 17.02 10.90 14.81
C ILE A 266 17.31 12.11 15.70
N ASN A 267 16.28 12.67 16.34
CA ASN A 267 16.42 13.80 17.29
C ASN A 267 17.25 14.98 16.74
N THR A 268 17.26 15.16 15.42
CA THR A 268 18.10 16.15 14.73
C THR A 268 17.32 17.44 14.53
N ASN A 269 18.02 18.58 14.63
CA ASN A 269 17.41 19.89 14.46
C ASN A 269 17.87 20.56 13.15
N PHE A 270 16.92 20.75 12.25
CA PHE A 270 17.09 21.49 11.00
C PHE A 270 16.53 22.90 11.12
N THR A 271 17.32 23.91 10.77
CA THR A 271 16.84 25.30 10.71
C THR A 271 17.50 26.08 9.59
N LEU A 272 16.72 26.87 8.83
CA LEU A 272 17.22 27.81 7.83
C LEU A 272 18.05 27.17 6.69
N ASN A 273 17.88 25.89 6.38
CA ASN A 273 18.42 25.28 5.16
C ASN A 273 17.44 25.52 3.99
N PHE A 274 17.91 25.49 2.74
CA PHE A 274 17.02 25.64 1.58
C PHE A 274 16.13 24.41 1.41
N TYR A 275 16.70 23.21 1.43
CA TYR A 275 15.99 21.97 1.79
C TYR A 275 16.54 21.42 3.10
N ASP A 276 15.67 20.90 3.96
CA ASP A 276 16.14 20.21 5.16
C ASP A 276 16.61 18.81 4.80
N VAL A 277 15.84 18.10 3.96
CA VAL A 277 16.20 16.79 3.42
C VAL A 277 15.84 16.74 1.93
N ARG A 278 16.79 16.30 1.10
CA ARG A 278 16.57 16.01 -0.31
C ARG A 278 17.08 14.63 -0.67
N VAL A 279 16.25 13.86 -1.36
CA VAL A 279 16.59 12.51 -1.83
C VAL A 279 16.40 12.45 -3.35
N SER A 280 17.45 12.09 -4.08
CA SER A 280 17.40 11.88 -5.53
C SER A 280 16.55 10.65 -5.91
N ALA A 281 16.10 10.58 -7.16
CA ALA A 281 15.29 9.46 -7.66
C ALA A 281 16.05 8.11 -7.63
N ARG A 282 15.31 6.99 -7.71
CA ARG A 282 15.77 5.57 -7.76
C ARG A 282 15.97 4.86 -6.40
N GLU A 283 14.87 4.59 -5.69
CA GLU A 283 14.76 3.56 -4.62
C GLU A 283 15.62 3.74 -3.37
N ARG A 284 15.57 4.92 -2.74
CA ARG A 284 16.21 5.18 -1.43
C ARG A 284 15.24 5.61 -0.35
N ASN A 285 15.44 5.10 0.86
CA ASN A 285 14.68 5.55 2.02
C ASN A 285 15.53 6.40 2.97
N VAL A 286 14.95 7.52 3.39
CA VAL A 286 15.41 8.27 4.56
C VAL A 286 14.31 8.22 5.61
N THR A 287 14.65 7.84 6.84
CA THR A 287 13.68 7.80 7.95
C THR A 287 14.04 8.89 8.94
N ILE A 288 13.16 9.88 9.07
CA ILE A 288 13.26 11.00 10.00
C ILE A 288 12.45 10.66 11.25
N ILE A 289 13.11 10.55 12.39
CA ILE A 289 12.52 10.16 13.68
C ILE A 289 12.66 11.30 14.68
N ASN A 290 11.54 11.77 15.22
CA ASN A 290 11.50 12.75 16.31
C ASN A 290 12.43 13.97 16.11
N SER A 291 12.52 14.45 14.88
CA SER A 291 13.44 15.52 14.47
C SER A 291 12.63 16.78 14.14
N SER A 292 13.22 17.96 14.33
CA SER A 292 12.60 19.24 13.97
C SER A 292 13.05 19.67 12.58
N PHE A 293 12.09 19.82 11.66
CA PHE A 293 12.32 20.20 10.27
C PHE A 293 11.09 20.93 9.73
N ASN A 294 11.25 21.60 8.59
CA ASN A 294 10.17 22.18 7.82
C ASN A 294 9.65 21.16 6.79
N ARG A 295 8.39 20.75 6.93
CA ARG A 295 7.74 19.76 6.05
C ARG A 295 7.72 20.16 4.57
N THR A 296 7.71 21.47 4.27
CA THR A 296 7.77 21.96 2.88
C THR A 296 9.17 21.88 2.28
N ASN A 297 10.20 21.71 3.12
CA ASN A 297 11.60 21.65 2.73
C ASN A 297 12.10 20.20 2.60
N ILE A 298 11.18 19.24 2.41
CA ILE A 298 11.51 17.87 2.04
C ILE A 298 11.25 17.68 0.55
N SER A 299 12.29 17.26 -0.18
CA SER A 299 12.21 16.95 -1.60
C SER A 299 12.57 15.49 -1.86
N VAL A 300 11.73 14.77 -2.59
CA VAL A 300 11.88 13.33 -2.84
C VAL A 300 11.68 13.06 -4.32
N GLY A 301 12.69 12.48 -4.98
CA GLY A 301 12.59 12.02 -6.37
C GLY A 301 11.86 10.69 -6.50
N SER A 302 11.28 10.45 -7.68
CA SER A 302 10.52 9.23 -8.00
C SER A 302 11.26 7.93 -7.63
N GLY A 303 10.53 7.02 -6.98
CA GLY A 303 11.03 5.72 -6.51
C GLY A 303 11.70 5.77 -5.13
N SER A 304 12.09 6.94 -4.62
CA SER A 304 12.65 7.10 -3.28
C SER A 304 11.57 7.51 -2.27
N ARG A 305 11.79 7.24 -0.98
CA ARG A 305 10.84 7.57 0.10
C ARG A 305 11.50 8.29 1.25
N VAL A 306 10.76 9.22 1.85
CA VAL A 306 11.13 9.81 3.15
C VAL A 306 10.05 9.50 4.15
N TYR A 307 10.35 8.67 5.15
CA TYR A 307 9.44 8.34 6.25
C TYR A 307 9.57 9.38 7.35
N VAL A 308 8.44 9.89 7.84
CA VAL A 308 8.38 10.79 8.99
C VAL A 308 7.74 10.04 10.15
N GLN A 309 8.52 9.85 11.22
CA GLN A 309 8.16 9.07 12.38
C GLN A 309 8.29 9.86 13.69
N TRP A 310 7.44 9.52 14.65
CA TRP A 310 7.42 10.16 15.96
C TRP A 310 7.41 9.14 17.09
N TYR A 311 7.94 9.54 18.24
CA TYR A 311 7.81 8.73 19.45
C TYR A 311 6.39 8.86 20.01
N VAL A 312 5.80 7.72 20.32
CA VAL A 312 4.49 7.61 20.96
C VAL A 312 4.61 6.81 22.24
N ASP A 313 4.23 7.43 23.35
CA ASP A 313 4.32 6.82 24.66
C ASP A 313 2.94 6.29 25.09
N ILE A 314 2.84 4.98 25.32
CA ILE A 314 1.65 4.33 25.86
C ILE A 314 1.91 4.00 27.32
N ASN A 315 1.13 4.62 28.20
CA ASN A 315 1.17 4.35 29.63
C ASN A 315 0.04 3.38 30.00
N VAL A 316 0.40 2.23 30.57
CA VAL A 316 -0.53 1.17 30.91
C VAL A 316 -0.67 1.04 32.41
N THR A 317 -1.91 1.14 32.90
CA THR A 317 -2.25 1.02 34.31
C THR A 317 -3.29 -0.06 34.57
N ASP A 318 -3.44 -0.45 35.83
CA ASP A 318 -4.62 -1.18 36.29
C ASP A 318 -5.82 -0.23 36.47
N ALA A 319 -6.97 -0.80 36.81
CA ALA A 319 -8.20 -0.05 37.06
C ALA A 319 -8.12 0.93 38.25
N ASP A 320 -7.14 0.76 39.15
CA ASP A 320 -6.88 1.66 40.28
C ASP A 320 -5.84 2.76 39.94
N GLY A 321 -5.31 2.74 38.71
CA GLY A 321 -4.31 3.69 38.22
C GLY A 321 -2.86 3.35 38.55
N SER A 322 -2.58 2.15 39.06
CA SER A 322 -1.21 1.67 39.30
C SER A 322 -0.57 1.18 38.01
N ALA A 323 0.71 1.48 37.79
CA ALA A 323 1.44 1.03 36.61
C ALA A 323 1.47 -0.50 36.47
N LEU A 324 1.22 -1.01 35.25
CA LEU A 324 1.29 -2.44 34.93
C LEU A 324 2.53 -2.76 34.10
N GLU A 325 3.41 -3.59 34.65
CA GLU A 325 4.57 -4.17 33.94
C GLU A 325 4.16 -5.39 33.10
N GLY A 326 4.86 -5.64 31.99
CA GLY A 326 4.75 -6.89 31.25
C GLY A 326 3.47 -7.01 30.43
N VAL A 327 2.82 -5.90 30.08
CA VAL A 327 1.65 -5.88 29.19
C VAL A 327 2.15 -5.86 27.75
N ASN A 328 1.64 -6.77 26.92
CA ASN A 328 1.94 -6.79 25.49
C ASN A 328 1.08 -5.75 24.78
N ILE A 329 1.68 -4.85 24.02
CA ILE A 329 0.99 -3.78 23.32
C ILE A 329 1.35 -3.88 21.84
N ASN A 330 0.35 -4.08 21.00
CA ASN A 330 0.49 -4.11 19.55
C ASN A 330 -0.01 -2.80 18.96
N SER A 331 0.74 -2.19 18.05
CA SER A 331 0.31 -1.01 17.28
C SER A 331 0.04 -1.37 15.83
N TYR A 332 -1.09 -0.91 15.30
CA TYR A 332 -1.55 -1.12 13.93
C TYR A 332 -1.69 0.21 13.19
N ASP A 333 -1.31 0.25 11.92
CA ASP A 333 -1.53 1.43 11.07
C ASP A 333 -3.00 1.55 10.61
N SER A 334 -3.31 2.61 9.86
CA SER A 334 -4.64 2.86 9.30
C SER A 334 -5.11 1.81 8.28
N LEU A 335 -4.22 0.93 7.82
CA LEU A 335 -4.52 -0.19 6.92
C LEU A 335 -4.66 -1.51 7.68
N SER A 336 -4.68 -1.46 9.03
CA SER A 336 -4.71 -2.62 9.92
C SER A 336 -3.48 -3.54 9.83
N ASN A 337 -2.35 -3.05 9.30
CA ASN A 337 -1.09 -3.77 9.36
C ASN A 337 -0.45 -3.61 10.74
N LEU A 338 0.09 -4.70 11.29
CA LEU A 338 0.89 -4.63 12.52
C LEU A 338 2.20 -3.87 12.23
N VAL A 339 2.42 -2.76 12.93
CA VAL A 339 3.61 -1.92 12.79
C VAL A 339 4.70 -2.35 13.77
N GLU A 340 4.35 -2.48 15.04
CA GLU A 340 5.29 -2.75 16.12
C GLU A 340 4.58 -3.44 17.30
N THR A 341 5.30 -4.29 18.03
CA THR A 341 4.87 -4.88 19.30
C THR A 341 5.90 -4.53 20.36
N ASN A 342 5.43 -4.02 21.51
CA ASN A 342 6.30 -3.70 22.63
C ASN A 342 5.68 -4.14 23.96
N ILE A 343 6.49 -4.16 25.02
CA ILE A 343 6.08 -4.62 26.36
C ILE A 343 6.22 -3.45 27.34
N SER A 344 5.20 -3.24 28.17
CA SER A 344 5.26 -2.20 29.21
C SER A 344 6.36 -2.46 30.25
N SER A 345 7.11 -1.39 30.55
CA SER A 345 8.16 -1.38 31.58
C SER A 345 7.59 -1.43 33.01
N PRO A 346 8.43 -1.53 34.07
CA PRO A 346 7.97 -1.46 35.47
C PRO A 346 7.21 -0.18 35.85
N THR A 347 7.31 0.89 35.05
CA THR A 347 6.55 2.13 35.24
C THR A 347 5.26 2.18 34.42
N GLY A 348 4.88 1.08 33.76
CA GLY A 348 3.70 1.01 32.89
C GLY A 348 3.93 1.62 31.51
N LEU A 349 5.08 2.24 31.27
CA LEU A 349 5.40 2.96 30.03
C LEU A 349 5.93 2.01 28.96
N SER A 350 5.45 2.19 27.74
CA SER A 350 5.99 1.58 26.52
C SER A 350 6.08 2.65 25.43
N GLN A 351 7.23 2.77 24.77
CA GLN A 351 7.47 3.73 23.70
C GLN A 351 7.43 3.03 22.35
N PHE A 352 6.83 3.68 21.36
CA PHE A 352 6.72 3.22 19.97
C PHE A 352 7.30 4.25 19.02
N THR A 353 7.80 3.79 17.87
CA THR A 353 8.26 4.68 16.79
C THR A 353 7.35 4.51 15.59
N LEU A 354 6.43 5.45 15.39
CA LEU A 354 5.33 5.30 14.42
C LEU A 354 5.39 6.31 13.30
N THR A 355 5.09 5.85 12.09
CA THR A 355 5.05 6.67 10.88
C THR A 355 3.79 7.52 10.83
N GLU A 356 3.93 8.85 10.76
CA GLU A 356 2.83 9.75 10.44
C GLU A 356 2.48 9.67 8.94
N TYR A 357 3.50 9.86 8.11
CA TYR A 357 3.41 9.74 6.66
C TYR A 357 4.76 9.33 6.08
N TYR A 358 4.75 8.82 4.86
CA TYR A 358 5.92 8.80 4.00
C TYR A 358 5.69 9.69 2.78
N ARG A 359 6.76 10.28 2.27
CA ARG A 359 6.73 11.11 1.06
C ARG A 359 7.43 10.36 -0.06
N ASP A 360 6.74 10.17 -1.18
CA ASP A 360 7.23 9.52 -2.40
C ASP A 360 6.86 10.41 -3.58
N ASP A 361 7.81 10.66 -4.48
CA ASP A 361 7.65 11.60 -5.60
C ASP A 361 7.01 12.95 -5.21
N ASN A 362 7.47 13.52 -4.09
CA ASN A 362 6.93 14.73 -3.48
C ASN A 362 5.45 14.69 -3.05
N VAL A 363 4.81 13.52 -3.02
CA VAL A 363 3.45 13.28 -2.52
C VAL A 363 3.51 12.65 -1.14
N ASN A 364 2.70 13.14 -0.19
CA ASN A 364 2.61 12.58 1.17
C ASN A 364 1.52 11.50 1.25
N TYR A 365 1.86 10.35 1.79
CA TYR A 365 0.98 9.21 2.07
C TYR A 365 0.90 8.99 3.57
N TYR A 366 -0.27 9.31 4.15
CA TYR A 366 -0.49 9.24 5.60
C TYR A 366 -0.86 7.83 6.05
N LEU A 367 -0.31 7.40 7.19
CA LEU A 367 -0.53 6.07 7.80
C LEU A 367 -1.19 6.19 9.18
N VAL A 368 -2.09 7.15 9.34
CA VAL A 368 -2.78 7.49 10.61
C VAL A 368 -4.30 7.39 10.44
N PRO A 369 -5.09 7.12 11.50
CA PRO A 369 -4.68 6.88 12.89
C PRO A 369 -3.97 5.55 13.10
N HIS A 370 -3.16 5.47 14.16
CA HIS A 370 -2.60 4.22 14.67
C HIS A 370 -3.48 3.68 15.79
N THR A 371 -3.77 2.38 15.81
CA THR A 371 -4.55 1.71 16.85
C THR A 371 -3.64 0.84 17.71
N PHE A 372 -3.79 0.92 19.02
CA PHE A 372 -3.00 0.17 20.00
C PHE A 372 -3.90 -0.77 20.77
N THR A 373 -3.53 -2.04 20.85
CA THR A 373 -4.22 -3.05 21.63
C THR A 373 -3.29 -3.59 22.71
N ALA A 374 -3.68 -3.39 23.98
CA ALA A 374 -2.95 -3.85 25.14
C ALA A 374 -3.57 -5.13 25.70
N THR A 375 -2.76 -6.17 25.85
CA THR A 375 -3.15 -7.50 26.33
C THR A 375 -2.21 -8.00 27.42
N LYS A 376 -2.79 -8.59 28.47
CA LYS A 376 -2.04 -9.28 29.51
C LYS A 376 -2.90 -10.40 30.08
N ASN A 377 -2.32 -11.58 30.26
CA ASN A 377 -3.05 -12.71 30.83
C ASN A 377 -3.62 -12.36 32.20
N ASN A 378 -4.86 -12.80 32.47
CA ASN A 378 -5.69 -12.47 33.62
C ASN A 378 -6.19 -11.02 33.69
N TYR A 379 -5.97 -10.22 32.65
CA TYR A 379 -6.53 -8.87 32.52
C TYR A 379 -7.42 -8.77 31.29
N THR A 380 -8.40 -7.87 31.31
CA THR A 380 -9.17 -7.50 30.11
C THR A 380 -8.27 -6.79 29.11
N GLU A 381 -8.46 -7.07 27.83
CA GLU A 381 -7.91 -6.28 26.73
C GLU A 381 -8.45 -4.84 26.76
N ASN A 382 -7.65 -3.89 26.28
CA ASN A 382 -8.09 -2.52 26.04
C ASN A 382 -7.42 -1.96 24.78
N THR A 383 -8.14 -1.13 24.04
CA THR A 383 -7.70 -0.56 22.77
C THR A 383 -7.86 0.96 22.76
N THR A 384 -6.93 1.67 22.12
CA THR A 384 -7.01 3.12 21.90
C THR A 384 -6.44 3.47 20.52
N SER A 385 -6.77 4.64 19.97
CA SER A 385 -6.21 5.10 18.69
C SER A 385 -5.62 6.49 18.83
N ILE A 386 -4.52 6.75 18.13
CA ILE A 386 -3.77 8.01 18.15
C ILE A 386 -3.55 8.49 16.71
N THR A 387 -3.87 9.75 16.47
CA THR A 387 -3.62 10.44 15.20
C THR A 387 -2.41 11.37 15.33
N LEU A 388 -1.39 11.18 14.51
CA LEU A 388 -0.11 11.92 14.59
C LEU A 388 -0.06 13.20 13.74
N LEU A 389 -1.17 13.62 13.13
CA LEU A 389 -1.22 14.75 12.20
C LEU A 389 -0.72 16.05 12.84
N ASN A 390 0.34 16.61 12.26
CA ASN A 390 0.95 17.89 12.68
C ASN A 390 1.42 17.90 14.15
N THR A 391 1.73 16.74 14.72
CA THR A 391 2.30 16.61 16.06
C THR A 391 3.74 16.13 16.00
N SER A 392 4.52 16.38 17.06
CA SER A 392 5.91 15.90 17.18
C SER A 392 6.03 14.71 18.14
N GLY A 393 4.96 13.91 18.27
CA GLY A 393 4.81 12.84 19.25
C GLY A 393 3.48 12.90 20.00
N ALA A 394 3.15 11.83 20.70
CA ALA A 394 1.89 11.69 21.43
C ALA A 394 2.04 10.81 22.68
N THR A 395 1.10 10.94 23.61
CA THR A 395 1.00 10.06 24.77
C THR A 395 -0.45 9.63 24.96
N SER A 396 -0.69 8.36 25.26
CA SER A 396 -2.01 7.84 25.62
C SER A 396 -1.94 6.93 26.85
N ASN A 397 -3.07 6.81 27.55
CA ASN A 397 -3.21 5.93 28.71
C ASN A 397 -4.18 4.79 28.38
N LEU A 398 -3.78 3.56 28.69
CA LEU A 398 -4.62 2.37 28.64
C LEU A 398 -4.77 1.80 30.06
N SER A 399 -6.00 1.46 30.44
CA SER A 399 -6.27 0.86 31.75
C SER A 399 -6.82 -0.55 31.56
N LEU A 400 -6.21 -1.55 32.20
CA LEU A 400 -6.64 -2.95 32.11
C LEU A 400 -7.22 -3.39 33.46
N LYS A 401 -8.32 -4.14 33.45
CA LYS A 401 -8.94 -4.69 34.66
C LYS A 401 -8.47 -6.12 34.87
N GLU A 402 -7.89 -6.42 36.05
CA GLU A 402 -7.64 -7.81 36.44
C GLU A 402 -8.97 -8.53 36.66
N ILE A 403 -9.09 -9.73 36.11
CA ILE A 403 -10.30 -10.56 36.24
C ILE A 403 -10.13 -11.54 37.40
N GLY A 404 -11.06 -11.48 38.35
CA GLY A 404 -11.25 -12.41 39.45
C GLY A 404 -12.55 -13.20 39.35
N CYS A 405 -12.76 -14.10 40.31
CA CYS A 405 -14.05 -14.81 40.44
C CYS A 405 -15.19 -13.83 40.75
N GLY A 406 -16.29 -13.94 40.03
CA GLY A 406 -17.49 -13.11 40.17
C GLY A 406 -17.48 -11.84 39.32
N ASP A 407 -16.41 -11.58 38.57
CA ASP A 407 -16.31 -10.39 37.74
C ASP A 407 -17.16 -10.45 36.47
N SER A 408 -17.66 -9.27 36.09
CA SER A 408 -18.20 -9.02 34.76
C SER A 408 -17.09 -8.70 33.76
N VAL A 409 -17.10 -9.38 32.61
CA VAL A 409 -16.12 -9.28 31.52
C VAL A 409 -16.79 -8.56 30.34
N TYR A 410 -16.24 -7.41 29.94
CA TYR A 410 -16.76 -6.54 28.87
C TYR A 410 -15.85 -6.45 27.64
N HIS A 411 -14.69 -7.09 27.68
CA HIS A 411 -13.68 -7.07 26.61
C HIS A 411 -13.02 -8.44 26.52
N ASN A 412 -12.25 -8.67 25.46
CA ASN A 412 -11.51 -9.91 25.26
C ASN A 412 -10.63 -10.25 26.47
N PHE A 413 -10.51 -11.54 26.76
CA PHE A 413 -9.85 -12.04 27.96
C PHE A 413 -9.06 -13.32 27.71
N TYR A 414 -7.85 -13.38 28.30
CA TYR A 414 -6.95 -14.53 28.21
C TYR A 414 -6.63 -15.04 29.61
N PHE A 415 -6.90 -16.32 29.86
CA PHE A 415 -6.52 -16.95 31.13
C PHE A 415 -4.98 -17.09 31.22
N GLY A 416 -4.43 -16.76 32.38
CA GLY A 416 -3.02 -16.95 32.74
C GLY A 416 -2.78 -17.88 33.92
N ASN A 417 -3.83 -18.30 34.62
CA ASN A 417 -3.77 -19.27 35.70
C ASN A 417 -5.10 -20.00 35.88
N ASN A 418 -5.08 -21.02 36.74
CA ASN A 418 -6.29 -21.68 37.20
C ASN A 418 -7.04 -20.77 38.19
N TYR A 419 -8.38 -20.80 38.12
CA TYR A 419 -9.28 -20.07 39.02
C TYR A 419 -10.05 -21.06 39.90
N SER A 420 -10.18 -20.73 41.19
CA SER A 420 -10.97 -21.48 42.16
C SER A 420 -11.99 -20.53 42.78
N CYS A 421 -13.26 -20.70 42.44
CA CYS A 421 -14.34 -19.77 42.77
C CYS A 421 -15.32 -20.38 43.76
N ASP A 422 -15.56 -19.66 44.86
CA ASP A 422 -16.54 -20.07 45.87
C ASP A 422 -17.99 -19.79 45.43
N ASP A 423 -18.17 -18.85 44.51
CA ASP A 423 -19.45 -18.40 43.96
C ASP A 423 -19.41 -18.37 42.41
N ALA A 424 -20.28 -17.60 41.75
CA ALA A 424 -20.26 -17.47 40.28
C ALA A 424 -18.85 -17.08 39.79
N ALA A 425 -18.38 -17.74 38.72
CA ALA A 425 -16.99 -17.60 38.30
C ALA A 425 -16.78 -16.41 37.35
N LEU A 426 -17.41 -16.39 36.18
CA LEU A 426 -17.35 -15.27 35.22
C LEU A 426 -18.75 -14.90 34.72
N ILE A 427 -19.01 -13.60 34.57
CA ILE A 427 -20.25 -13.06 34.01
C ILE A 427 -19.91 -12.30 32.74
N ILE A 428 -20.48 -12.68 31.60
CA ILE A 428 -20.24 -11.97 30.35
C ILE A 428 -21.14 -10.73 30.30
N GLY A 429 -20.54 -9.57 30.07
CA GLY A 429 -21.18 -8.27 30.17
C GLY A 429 -21.37 -7.54 28.85
N SER A 430 -20.82 -8.04 27.73
CA SER A 430 -21.09 -7.49 26.40
C SER A 430 -21.07 -8.58 25.31
N ASP A 431 -21.66 -8.24 24.17
CA ASP A 431 -21.61 -9.02 22.94
C ASP A 431 -20.20 -9.03 22.34
N ASN A 432 -19.95 -9.94 21.39
CA ASN A 432 -18.74 -9.97 20.56
C ASN A 432 -17.42 -10.17 21.35
N ILE A 433 -17.49 -10.81 22.52
CA ILE A 433 -16.29 -11.08 23.35
C ILE A 433 -15.67 -12.42 22.98
N VAL A 434 -14.34 -12.44 22.94
CA VAL A 434 -13.52 -13.67 22.87
C VAL A 434 -12.85 -13.94 24.21
N ILE A 435 -13.09 -15.15 24.75
CA ILE A 435 -12.41 -15.67 25.94
C ILE A 435 -11.55 -16.87 25.54
N THR A 436 -10.25 -16.74 25.76
CA THR A 436 -9.30 -17.82 25.50
C THR A 436 -8.79 -18.42 26.81
N GLY A 437 -9.11 -19.69 27.04
CA GLY A 437 -8.78 -20.41 28.26
C GLY A 437 -7.33 -20.86 28.38
N ASN A 438 -6.57 -20.92 27.28
CA ASN A 438 -5.16 -21.36 27.26
C ASN A 438 -4.91 -22.70 28.01
N ASP A 439 -5.86 -23.63 27.91
CA ASP A 439 -5.90 -24.91 28.62
C ASP A 439 -5.92 -24.83 30.16
N TYR A 440 -6.17 -23.65 30.74
CA TYR A 440 -6.35 -23.47 32.18
C TYR A 440 -7.71 -24.01 32.66
N SER A 441 -7.89 -24.04 33.97
CA SER A 441 -9.10 -24.53 34.63
C SER A 441 -9.82 -23.47 35.44
N LEU A 442 -11.15 -23.51 35.35
CA LEU A 442 -12.11 -22.77 36.15
C LEU A 442 -12.84 -23.80 37.04
N THR A 443 -12.63 -23.72 38.36
CA THR A 443 -13.15 -24.71 39.32
C THR A 443 -14.06 -24.06 40.34
N GLY A 444 -15.27 -24.61 40.54
CA GLY A 444 -16.24 -24.18 41.53
C GLY A 444 -16.30 -25.06 42.79
N THR A 445 -17.27 -24.74 43.66
CA THR A 445 -17.60 -25.50 44.89
C THR A 445 -18.85 -26.38 44.75
N GLY A 446 -19.52 -26.33 43.60
CA GLY A 446 -20.69 -27.12 43.24
C GLY A 446 -22.04 -26.39 43.33
N THR A 447 -22.05 -25.10 43.70
CA THR A 447 -23.29 -24.36 44.01
C THR A 447 -23.60 -23.17 43.09
N SER A 448 -22.67 -22.78 42.21
CA SER A 448 -22.75 -21.57 41.38
C SER A 448 -22.54 -21.87 39.89
N THR A 449 -22.70 -20.85 39.03
CA THR A 449 -22.43 -20.94 37.59
C THR A 449 -20.96 -20.67 37.28
N GLY A 450 -20.35 -21.48 36.41
CA GLY A 450 -19.00 -21.32 35.91
C GLY A 450 -18.88 -20.07 35.03
N ILE A 451 -19.46 -20.11 33.84
CA ILE A 451 -19.54 -18.95 32.95
C ILE A 451 -21.00 -18.64 32.67
N ASN A 452 -21.42 -17.41 32.99
CA ASN A 452 -22.77 -16.93 32.74
C ASN A 452 -22.79 -15.99 31.52
N ILE A 453 -23.50 -16.41 30.48
CA ILE A 453 -23.74 -15.69 29.23
C ILE A 453 -25.23 -15.37 29.19
N SER A 454 -25.64 -14.35 29.93
CA SER A 454 -27.04 -13.93 30.00
C SER A 454 -27.24 -12.66 29.18
N GLU A 455 -28.16 -12.72 28.21
CA GLU A 455 -28.57 -11.58 27.36
C GLU A 455 -27.43 -11.01 26.49
N MET A 456 -26.38 -11.81 26.26
CA MET A 456 -25.24 -11.46 25.39
C MET A 456 -25.18 -12.39 24.18
N ASP A 457 -24.85 -11.86 23.01
CA ASP A 457 -24.77 -12.55 21.73
C ASP A 457 -23.33 -12.56 21.17
N ASN A 458 -23.07 -13.50 20.26
CA ASN A 458 -21.79 -13.63 19.55
C ASN A 458 -20.57 -13.78 20.49
N VAL A 459 -20.70 -14.56 21.56
CA VAL A 459 -19.60 -14.83 22.50
C VAL A 459 -18.80 -16.04 22.05
N THR A 460 -17.48 -15.94 22.04
CA THR A 460 -16.58 -17.06 21.73
C THR A 460 -15.80 -17.48 22.97
N ILE A 461 -15.82 -18.77 23.31
CA ILE A 461 -15.04 -19.33 24.42
C ILE A 461 -14.27 -20.57 23.96
N GLY A 462 -12.95 -20.54 24.13
CA GLY A 462 -12.06 -21.60 23.67
C GLY A 462 -11.16 -22.18 24.75
N ASP A 463 -10.74 -23.44 24.60
CA ASP A 463 -9.54 -24.01 25.26
C ASP A 463 -9.56 -23.92 26.79
N LEU A 464 -10.65 -24.35 27.43
CA LEU A 464 -10.85 -24.19 28.88
C LEU A 464 -11.39 -25.46 29.53
N THR A 465 -10.95 -25.76 30.76
CA THR A 465 -11.58 -26.78 31.61
C THR A 465 -12.51 -26.12 32.64
N ILE A 466 -13.77 -26.52 32.70
CA ILE A 466 -14.77 -26.00 33.65
C ILE A 466 -15.31 -27.14 34.52
N GLN A 467 -15.17 -27.05 35.85
CA GLN A 467 -15.56 -28.16 36.72
C GLN A 467 -16.12 -27.74 38.08
N ASN A 468 -16.90 -28.64 38.69
CA ASN A 468 -17.50 -28.50 40.02
C ASN A 468 -18.39 -27.24 40.16
N PHE A 469 -19.24 -26.94 39.19
CA PHE A 469 -20.26 -25.89 39.26
C PHE A 469 -21.68 -26.48 39.28
N SER A 470 -22.68 -25.72 39.71
CA SER A 470 -24.08 -26.10 39.48
C SER A 470 -24.40 -26.05 37.99
N GLU A 471 -23.87 -25.06 37.29
CA GLU A 471 -23.98 -24.88 35.84
C GLU A 471 -22.59 -24.58 35.30
N GLY A 472 -22.04 -25.39 34.39
CA GLY A 472 -20.72 -25.14 33.82
C GLY A 472 -20.71 -23.87 32.96
N ILE A 473 -21.52 -23.87 31.90
CA ILE A 473 -21.80 -22.68 31.07
C ILE A 473 -23.32 -22.51 30.99
N ASN A 474 -23.80 -21.30 31.27
CA ASN A 474 -25.22 -20.96 31.17
C ASN A 474 -25.45 -19.89 30.11
N PHE A 475 -26.22 -20.23 29.08
CA PHE A 475 -26.77 -19.32 28.10
C PHE A 475 -28.21 -18.98 28.49
N TYR A 476 -28.50 -17.72 28.76
CA TYR A 476 -29.85 -17.26 29.04
C TYR A 476 -30.22 -16.11 28.10
N ARG A 477 -31.14 -16.35 27.17
CA ARG A 477 -31.52 -15.37 26.11
C ARG A 477 -30.34 -14.86 25.30
N SER A 478 -29.40 -15.77 25.04
CA SER A 478 -28.15 -15.54 24.33
C SER A 478 -28.05 -16.35 23.06
N ASN A 479 -27.52 -15.76 22.00
CA ASN A 479 -27.56 -16.29 20.65
C ASN A 479 -26.22 -16.21 19.94
N ASN A 480 -26.10 -16.99 18.84
CA ASN A 480 -24.98 -16.91 17.89
C ASN A 480 -23.58 -17.09 18.52
N SER A 481 -23.48 -17.75 19.67
CA SER A 481 -22.22 -17.92 20.40
C SER A 481 -21.53 -19.24 20.05
N ASN A 482 -20.20 -19.25 20.08
CA ASN A 482 -19.36 -20.38 19.69
C ASN A 482 -18.47 -20.84 20.85
N ILE A 483 -18.59 -22.10 21.24
CA ILE A 483 -17.75 -22.70 22.30
C ILE A 483 -16.91 -23.81 21.70
N THR A 484 -15.60 -23.75 21.83
CA THR A 484 -14.69 -24.65 21.12
C THR A 484 -13.66 -25.27 22.05
N ARG A 485 -13.47 -26.60 21.98
CA ARG A 485 -12.49 -27.34 22.81
C ARG A 485 -12.59 -27.04 24.31
N VAL A 486 -13.83 -27.00 24.83
CA VAL A 486 -14.08 -26.83 26.28
C VAL A 486 -14.37 -28.18 26.94
N PHE A 487 -13.79 -28.39 28.11
CA PHE A 487 -13.92 -29.61 28.89
C PHE A 487 -14.76 -29.38 30.16
N LEU A 488 -15.99 -29.92 30.20
CA LEU A 488 -16.93 -29.73 31.30
C LEU A 488 -17.10 -31.01 32.14
N PHE A 489 -16.66 -30.98 33.40
CA PHE A 489 -16.69 -32.16 34.28
C PHE A 489 -17.26 -31.90 35.69
N ASN A 490 -17.95 -32.90 36.25
CA ASN A 490 -18.44 -32.88 37.64
C ASN A 490 -19.33 -31.66 37.98
N ASN A 491 -20.01 -31.10 36.99
CA ASN A 491 -21.01 -30.06 37.20
C ASN A 491 -22.40 -30.69 37.43
N THR A 492 -23.36 -29.96 38.02
CA THR A 492 -24.74 -30.46 38.03
C THR A 492 -25.31 -30.44 36.61
N LEU A 493 -25.24 -29.29 35.95
CA LEU A 493 -25.53 -29.08 34.54
C LEU A 493 -24.23 -28.69 33.83
N GLY A 494 -23.84 -29.40 32.77
CA GLY A 494 -22.66 -29.04 31.98
C GLY A 494 -22.89 -27.74 31.21
N ILE A 495 -23.72 -27.81 30.17
CA ILE A 495 -24.12 -26.67 29.34
C ILE A 495 -25.63 -26.44 29.50
N VAL A 496 -26.04 -25.19 29.71
CA VAL A 496 -27.44 -24.80 29.82
C VAL A 496 -27.79 -23.86 28.67
N PHE A 497 -28.83 -24.18 27.90
CA PHE A 497 -29.45 -23.28 26.92
C PHE A 497 -30.83 -22.90 27.42
N ASN A 498 -31.07 -21.63 27.74
CA ASN A 498 -32.34 -21.16 28.26
C ASN A 498 -32.86 -19.99 27.41
N ASN A 499 -33.87 -20.24 26.58
CA ASN A 499 -34.38 -19.30 25.59
C ASN A 499 -33.28 -18.76 24.66
N SER A 500 -32.31 -19.60 24.34
CA SER A 500 -31.09 -19.28 23.60
C SER A 500 -31.06 -20.00 22.27
N ASN A 501 -30.69 -19.34 21.18
CA ASN A 501 -30.77 -19.86 19.82
C ASN A 501 -29.46 -19.72 19.04
N ASN A 502 -29.24 -20.58 18.05
CA ASN A 502 -28.08 -20.53 17.14
C ASN A 502 -26.70 -20.58 17.83
N ASN A 503 -26.60 -21.14 19.03
CA ASN A 503 -25.30 -21.36 19.68
C ASN A 503 -24.71 -22.69 19.22
N SER A 504 -23.38 -22.72 19.02
CA SER A 504 -22.66 -23.87 18.51
C SER A 504 -21.52 -24.28 19.45
N ILE A 505 -21.48 -25.57 19.79
CA ILE A 505 -20.46 -26.17 20.66
C ILE A 505 -19.61 -27.12 19.82
N PHE A 506 -18.36 -26.74 19.54
CA PHE A 506 -17.40 -27.48 18.72
C PHE A 506 -16.38 -28.24 19.57
N ASP A 507 -16.05 -29.46 19.17
CA ASP A 507 -14.89 -30.24 19.67
C ASP A 507 -14.77 -30.32 21.21
N SER A 508 -15.91 -30.22 21.90
CA SER A 508 -15.96 -30.09 23.36
C SER A 508 -16.38 -31.40 24.01
N VAL A 509 -16.00 -31.59 25.27
CA VAL A 509 -16.29 -32.80 26.03
C VAL A 509 -17.08 -32.44 27.28
N SER A 510 -18.24 -33.08 27.48
CA SER A 510 -19.03 -32.95 28.71
C SER A 510 -19.30 -34.34 29.27
N ARG A 511 -18.82 -34.63 30.49
CA ARG A 511 -19.00 -35.93 31.15
C ARG A 511 -18.97 -35.83 32.67
N ASN A 512 -19.50 -36.85 33.35
CA ASN A 512 -19.64 -36.89 34.81
C ASN A 512 -20.47 -35.73 35.37
N ASN A 513 -21.32 -35.11 34.55
CA ASN A 513 -22.31 -34.16 35.02
C ASN A 513 -23.62 -34.88 35.36
N THR A 514 -24.55 -34.25 36.09
CA THR A 514 -25.90 -34.84 36.25
C THR A 514 -26.67 -34.79 34.93
N TYR A 515 -26.53 -33.67 34.22
CA TYR A 515 -26.94 -33.51 32.83
C TYR A 515 -25.79 -32.86 32.07
N ASP A 516 -25.40 -33.41 30.93
CA ASP A 516 -24.30 -32.85 30.14
C ASP A 516 -24.76 -31.61 29.37
N VAL A 517 -26.02 -31.63 28.89
CA VAL A 517 -26.69 -30.49 28.25
C VAL A 517 -28.13 -30.42 28.77
N TYR A 518 -28.57 -29.21 29.13
CA TYR A 518 -29.94 -28.90 29.52
C TYR A 518 -30.47 -27.75 28.66
N ALA A 519 -31.50 -27.99 27.86
CA ALA A 519 -32.10 -27.00 26.97
C ALA A 519 -33.58 -26.75 27.35
N ASP A 520 -33.93 -25.48 27.56
CA ASP A 520 -35.27 -25.00 27.84
C ASP A 520 -35.58 -23.78 26.95
N GLY A 521 -36.79 -23.72 26.41
CA GLY A 521 -37.18 -22.69 25.44
C GLY A 521 -38.68 -22.51 25.43
N ILE A 522 -39.15 -21.33 25.82
CA ILE A 522 -40.58 -20.96 25.69
C ILE A 522 -40.95 -20.77 24.21
N THR A 523 -39.98 -20.37 23.39
CA THR A 523 -40.05 -20.29 21.92
C THR A 523 -39.23 -21.41 21.29
N GLU A 524 -39.39 -21.63 19.99
CA GLU A 524 -38.53 -22.56 19.26
C GLU A 524 -37.08 -22.06 19.29
N THR A 525 -36.16 -22.90 19.78
CA THR A 525 -34.73 -22.59 19.86
C THR A 525 -33.92 -23.74 19.31
N ASN A 526 -32.88 -23.45 18.53
CA ASN A 526 -32.05 -24.43 17.82
C ASN A 526 -30.58 -24.21 18.17
N ASN A 527 -29.99 -25.10 18.97
CA ASN A 527 -28.56 -25.06 19.29
C ASN A 527 -27.86 -26.30 18.75
N SER A 528 -26.58 -26.18 18.41
CA SER A 528 -25.81 -27.23 17.74
C SER A 528 -24.65 -27.72 18.59
N LEU A 529 -24.47 -29.03 18.64
CA LEU A 529 -23.30 -29.71 19.16
C LEU A 529 -22.57 -30.31 17.96
N VAL A 530 -21.36 -29.84 17.64
CA VAL A 530 -20.60 -30.23 16.46
C VAL A 530 -19.35 -30.99 16.90
N ASN A 531 -19.25 -32.26 16.52
CA ASN A 531 -18.15 -33.13 16.91
C ASN A 531 -17.89 -33.16 18.44
N ALA A 532 -18.95 -32.95 19.23
CA ALA A 532 -18.85 -32.87 20.68
C ALA A 532 -19.02 -34.27 21.32
N SER A 533 -18.15 -34.61 22.25
CA SER A 533 -18.22 -35.87 23.00
C SER A 533 -19.19 -35.73 24.19
N ILE A 534 -20.49 -35.78 23.88
CA ILE A 534 -21.60 -35.61 24.83
C ILE A 534 -22.54 -36.81 24.71
N GLY A 535 -22.86 -37.46 25.82
CA GLY A 535 -23.78 -38.60 25.81
C GLY A 535 -25.19 -38.16 25.45
N ILE A 536 -25.79 -38.71 24.38
CA ILE A 536 -27.14 -38.34 23.93
C ILE A 536 -28.20 -38.54 25.03
N ASP A 537 -28.05 -39.58 25.85
CA ASP A 537 -28.93 -39.86 26.99
C ASP A 537 -28.84 -38.79 28.10
N ASN A 538 -27.75 -38.02 28.14
CA ASN A 538 -27.51 -36.93 29.10
C ASN A 538 -27.92 -35.56 28.56
N ILE A 539 -28.53 -35.49 27.37
CA ILE A 539 -29.13 -34.27 26.82
C ILE A 539 -30.60 -34.23 27.24
N THR A 540 -30.96 -33.22 28.04
CA THR A 540 -32.34 -32.91 28.40
C THR A 540 -32.83 -31.72 27.59
N SER A 541 -33.94 -31.89 26.88
CA SER A 541 -34.67 -30.79 26.24
C SER A 541 -36.11 -30.77 26.76
N ILE A 542 -36.58 -29.58 27.15
CA ILE A 542 -37.95 -29.34 27.59
C ILE A 542 -38.60 -28.19 26.79
N GLN A 543 -39.92 -28.10 26.85
CA GLN A 543 -40.74 -27.12 26.11
C GLN A 543 -40.47 -27.13 24.59
N ASN A 544 -40.13 -26.00 23.99
CA ASN A 544 -39.93 -25.86 22.54
C ASN A 544 -38.43 -25.87 22.15
N ALA A 545 -37.54 -26.26 23.07
CA ALA A 545 -36.11 -26.28 22.79
C ALA A 545 -35.68 -27.47 21.91
N SER A 546 -34.73 -27.23 21.02
CA SER A 546 -34.15 -28.22 20.11
C SER A 546 -32.62 -28.16 20.16
N VAL A 547 -32.00 -29.34 20.26
CA VAL A 547 -30.54 -29.51 20.20
C VAL A 547 -30.19 -30.45 19.05
N PHE A 548 -29.39 -29.97 18.11
CA PHE A 548 -28.87 -30.72 16.98
C PHE A 548 -27.51 -31.31 17.33
N VAL A 549 -27.30 -32.59 17.05
CA VAL A 549 -25.98 -33.22 17.11
C VAL A 549 -25.49 -33.36 15.67
N LYS A 550 -24.32 -32.79 15.40
CA LYS A 550 -23.71 -32.69 14.08
C LYS A 550 -22.28 -33.22 14.12
N TRP A 551 -21.78 -33.62 12.96
CA TRP A 551 -20.43 -34.15 12.78
C TRP A 551 -19.73 -33.50 11.60
N TYR A 552 -18.39 -33.46 11.69
CA TYR A 552 -17.57 -33.22 10.52
C TYR A 552 -17.66 -34.44 9.60
N VAL A 553 -17.97 -34.21 8.33
CA VAL A 553 -17.95 -35.24 7.28
C VAL A 553 -16.91 -34.87 6.25
N ASP A 554 -15.87 -35.70 6.15
CA ASP A 554 -14.80 -35.56 5.17
C ASP A 554 -15.24 -36.21 3.85
N VAL A 555 -15.24 -35.43 2.77
CA VAL A 555 -15.70 -35.85 1.44
C VAL A 555 -14.49 -36.08 0.54
N ASN A 556 -14.04 -37.32 0.46
CA ASN A 556 -12.93 -37.74 -0.40
C ASN A 556 -13.39 -37.77 -1.86
N ILE A 557 -12.88 -36.84 -2.67
CA ILE A 557 -13.31 -36.71 -4.06
C ILE A 557 -12.20 -37.16 -4.99
N THR A 558 -12.54 -38.11 -5.85
CA THR A 558 -11.63 -38.66 -6.86
C THR A 558 -12.18 -38.53 -8.27
N TYR A 559 -11.32 -38.71 -9.26
CA TYR A 559 -11.72 -38.92 -10.65
C TYR A 559 -10.84 -40.00 -11.30
N ASN A 560 -11.29 -40.53 -12.46
CA ASN A 560 -10.56 -41.43 -13.37
C ASN A 560 -9.53 -42.35 -12.67
N ASP A 561 -10.01 -43.45 -12.10
CA ASP A 561 -9.19 -44.47 -11.40
C ASP A 561 -8.48 -44.02 -10.10
N GLY A 562 -9.02 -43.01 -9.41
CA GLY A 562 -8.71 -42.74 -8.00
C GLY A 562 -7.76 -41.56 -7.74
N LEU A 563 -7.53 -40.70 -8.74
CA LEU A 563 -6.79 -39.46 -8.57
C LEU A 563 -7.63 -38.43 -7.81
N SER A 564 -7.02 -37.67 -6.90
CA SER A 564 -7.71 -36.62 -6.15
C SER A 564 -8.12 -35.49 -7.09
N LEU A 565 -9.40 -35.10 -7.07
CA LEU A 565 -9.89 -33.94 -7.81
C LEU A 565 -9.85 -32.70 -6.89
N SER A 566 -9.48 -31.54 -7.40
CA SER A 566 -9.56 -30.25 -6.71
C SER A 566 -10.46 -29.27 -7.48
N GLY A 567 -11.01 -28.24 -6.83
CA GLY A 567 -11.69 -27.14 -7.53
C GLY A 567 -13.20 -27.31 -7.75
N GLY A 568 -13.87 -28.22 -7.04
CA GLY A 568 -15.32 -28.34 -7.08
C GLY A 568 -16.00 -27.98 -5.75
N THR A 569 -17.33 -28.04 -5.76
CA THR A 569 -18.19 -27.70 -4.62
C THR A 569 -18.82 -28.95 -4.05
N ALA A 570 -18.60 -29.20 -2.76
CA ALA A 570 -19.28 -30.25 -2.01
C ALA A 570 -20.43 -29.64 -1.19
N SER A 571 -21.57 -30.30 -1.16
CA SER A 571 -22.77 -29.86 -0.46
C SER A 571 -23.44 -31.02 0.25
N ALA A 572 -23.94 -30.78 1.46
CA ALA A 572 -24.77 -31.70 2.22
C ALA A 572 -26.20 -31.18 2.26
N PHE A 573 -27.15 -32.08 2.05
CA PHE A 573 -28.58 -31.81 2.13
C PHE A 573 -29.24 -32.77 3.11
N ILE A 574 -30.19 -32.26 3.88
CA ILE A 574 -31.03 -33.08 4.75
C ILE A 574 -31.96 -33.91 3.85
N ASN A 575 -31.83 -35.24 3.87
CA ASN A 575 -32.52 -36.09 2.89
C ASN A 575 -34.06 -36.03 3.00
N SER A 576 -34.61 -35.74 4.18
CA SER A 576 -36.06 -35.64 4.39
C SER A 576 -36.68 -34.35 3.86
N THR A 577 -35.93 -33.24 3.80
CA THR A 577 -36.44 -31.92 3.40
C THR A 577 -35.86 -31.44 2.07
N GLY A 578 -34.69 -31.95 1.67
CA GLY A 578 -33.93 -31.45 0.52
C GLY A 578 -33.24 -30.11 0.78
N GLU A 579 -33.29 -29.60 2.01
CA GLU A 579 -32.68 -28.32 2.38
C GLU A 579 -31.16 -28.44 2.45
N LEU A 580 -30.48 -27.40 1.97
CA LEU A 580 -29.03 -27.28 2.04
C LEU A 580 -28.62 -27.08 3.51
N GLU A 581 -27.72 -27.93 3.98
CA GLU A 581 -27.26 -27.93 5.36
C GLU A 581 -25.84 -27.37 5.49
N SER A 582 -24.95 -27.75 4.58
CA SER A 582 -23.55 -27.34 4.59
C SER A 582 -23.04 -27.33 3.16
N THR A 583 -22.19 -26.37 2.82
CA THR A 583 -21.53 -26.30 1.52
C THR A 583 -20.11 -25.81 1.67
N THR A 584 -19.18 -26.34 0.87
CA THR A 584 -17.80 -25.86 0.83
C THR A 584 -17.23 -26.02 -0.58
N SER A 585 -16.53 -25.00 -1.05
CA SER A 585 -15.60 -25.11 -2.18
C SER A 585 -14.22 -25.44 -1.63
N TYR A 586 -13.44 -26.24 -2.33
CA TYR A 586 -12.09 -26.60 -1.88
C TYR A 586 -11.11 -26.55 -3.04
N ARG A 587 -9.89 -26.08 -2.73
CA ARG A 587 -8.84 -25.99 -3.74
C ARG A 587 -7.64 -26.91 -3.53
N PHE A 588 -7.34 -27.39 -2.31
CA PHE A 588 -6.18 -28.29 -2.09
C PHE A 588 -6.31 -29.21 -0.86
N GLU A 589 -7.43 -29.19 -0.13
CA GLU A 589 -7.70 -30.00 1.07
C GLU A 589 -8.94 -30.86 0.90
N VAL A 590 -9.10 -31.92 1.70
CA VAL A 590 -10.34 -32.72 1.70
C VAL A 590 -11.49 -31.85 2.20
N PRO A 591 -12.55 -31.60 1.41
CA PRO A 591 -13.67 -30.78 1.86
C PRO A 591 -14.36 -31.43 3.06
N ARG A 592 -14.57 -30.60 4.10
CA ARG A 592 -15.20 -30.99 5.36
C ARG A 592 -16.54 -30.28 5.51
N LEU A 593 -17.62 -31.05 5.61
CA LEU A 593 -18.99 -30.55 5.78
C LEU A 593 -19.44 -30.72 7.24
N ILE A 594 -20.34 -29.86 7.73
CA ILE A 594 -21.00 -30.02 9.04
C ILE A 594 -22.40 -30.61 8.80
N VAL A 595 -22.61 -31.85 9.22
CA VAL A 595 -23.82 -32.63 8.89
C VAL A 595 -24.55 -33.06 10.16
N SER A 596 -25.86 -32.83 10.25
CA SER A 596 -26.67 -33.22 11.41
C SER A 596 -26.99 -34.71 11.38
N GLU A 597 -26.67 -35.40 12.48
CA GLU A 597 -27.06 -36.79 12.69
C GLU A 597 -28.47 -36.89 13.26
N LEU A 598 -28.76 -36.11 14.31
CA LEU A 598 -30.02 -36.18 15.04
C LEU A 598 -30.41 -34.87 15.69
N LEU A 599 -31.71 -34.78 16.00
CA LEU A 599 -32.37 -33.70 16.71
C LEU A 599 -32.96 -34.25 18.02
N LYS A 600 -32.67 -33.60 19.14
CA LYS A 600 -33.25 -33.88 20.45
C LYS A 600 -34.20 -32.74 20.86
N ASN A 601 -35.45 -33.07 21.12
CA ASN A 601 -36.46 -32.14 21.66
C ASN A 601 -37.40 -32.84 22.66
N VAL A 602 -38.47 -32.16 23.11
CA VAL A 602 -39.48 -32.75 24.02
C VAL A 602 -40.15 -34.02 23.52
N SER A 603 -40.23 -34.19 22.20
CA SER A 603 -40.84 -35.39 21.58
C SER A 603 -39.88 -36.59 21.58
N GLY A 604 -38.60 -36.37 21.93
CA GLY A 604 -37.58 -37.40 21.99
C GLY A 604 -36.42 -37.14 21.02
N VAL A 605 -35.81 -38.21 20.53
CA VAL A 605 -34.74 -38.17 19.52
C VAL A 605 -35.34 -38.45 18.15
N SER A 606 -35.08 -37.56 17.20
CA SER A 606 -35.37 -37.72 15.78
C SER A 606 -34.06 -37.84 15.01
N TYR A 607 -33.86 -38.94 14.29
CA TYR A 607 -32.70 -39.08 13.41
C TYR A 607 -32.92 -38.32 12.12
N LEU A 608 -31.93 -37.51 11.72
CA LEU A 608 -31.95 -36.70 10.49
C LEU A 608 -31.16 -37.36 9.36
N THR A 609 -30.45 -38.45 9.67
CA THR A 609 -29.81 -39.30 8.68
C THR A 609 -30.82 -40.24 7.99
N PRO A 610 -30.53 -40.72 6.77
CA PRO A 610 -29.36 -40.41 5.94
C PRO A 610 -29.31 -38.95 5.45
N ASN A 611 -28.13 -38.40 5.16
CA ASN A 611 -27.96 -37.08 4.52
C ASN A 611 -27.42 -37.28 3.09
N ASN A 612 -27.89 -36.48 2.13
CA ASN A 612 -27.44 -36.54 0.74
C ASN A 612 -26.24 -35.62 0.57
N ILE A 613 -25.09 -36.18 0.19
CA ILE A 613 -23.87 -35.44 -0.09
C ILE A 613 -23.69 -35.41 -1.60
N SER A 614 -23.63 -34.22 -2.18
CA SER A 614 -23.36 -34.02 -3.60
C SER A 614 -22.04 -33.29 -3.80
N PHE A 615 -21.37 -33.64 -4.87
CA PHE A 615 -20.23 -32.92 -5.38
C PHE A 615 -20.51 -32.48 -6.82
N ILE A 616 -20.20 -31.22 -7.13
CA ILE A 616 -20.31 -30.64 -8.46
C ILE A 616 -18.95 -30.05 -8.84
N TYR A 617 -18.46 -30.47 -10.00
CA TYR A 617 -17.28 -29.94 -10.67
C TYR A 617 -17.71 -29.39 -12.02
N THR A 618 -17.49 -28.09 -12.23
CA THR A 618 -17.95 -27.37 -13.43
C THR A 618 -16.76 -26.66 -14.06
N THR A 619 -16.53 -26.91 -15.34
CA THR A 619 -15.47 -26.32 -16.16
C THR A 619 -16.07 -25.67 -17.40
N SER A 620 -15.25 -24.96 -18.18
CA SER A 620 -15.66 -24.41 -19.48
C SER A 620 -16.04 -25.49 -20.50
N THR A 621 -15.56 -26.73 -20.31
CA THR A 621 -15.72 -27.84 -21.27
C THR A 621 -16.56 -28.99 -20.73
N GLN A 622 -16.75 -29.12 -19.41
CA GLN A 622 -17.42 -30.26 -18.79
C GLN A 622 -18.12 -29.89 -17.47
N ASN A 623 -19.29 -30.50 -17.25
CA ASN A 623 -19.94 -30.56 -15.94
C ASN A 623 -19.94 -32.01 -15.46
N ALA A 624 -19.32 -32.26 -14.31
CA ALA A 624 -19.32 -33.55 -13.64
C ALA A 624 -19.96 -33.41 -12.26
N SER A 625 -20.84 -34.33 -11.91
CA SER A 625 -21.40 -34.38 -10.56
C SER A 625 -21.52 -35.82 -10.11
N ASN A 626 -21.40 -36.02 -8.81
CA ASN A 626 -21.72 -37.28 -8.17
C ASN A 626 -22.41 -36.98 -6.83
N SER A 627 -23.36 -37.81 -6.44
CA SER A 627 -23.97 -37.74 -5.13
C SER A 627 -24.06 -39.11 -4.51
N SER A 628 -23.93 -39.14 -3.20
CA SER A 628 -24.07 -40.34 -2.39
C SER A 628 -24.71 -39.96 -1.07
N VAL A 629 -25.04 -40.96 -0.29
CA VAL A 629 -25.78 -40.78 0.95
C VAL A 629 -24.95 -41.29 2.10
N ILE A 630 -24.80 -40.49 3.16
CA ILE A 630 -24.14 -40.89 4.40
C ILE A 630 -25.18 -41.12 5.50
N ASN A 631 -25.10 -42.27 6.17
CA ASN A 631 -25.94 -42.58 7.32
C ASN A 631 -25.07 -42.71 8.57
N ILE A 632 -24.79 -41.57 9.21
CA ILE A 632 -23.90 -41.48 10.37
C ILE A 632 -24.42 -42.37 11.51
N SER A 633 -25.73 -42.34 11.76
CA SER A 633 -26.41 -43.11 12.82
C SER A 633 -26.28 -44.63 12.71
N GLU A 634 -26.07 -45.17 11.49
CA GLU A 634 -25.93 -46.63 11.27
C GLU A 634 -24.48 -47.07 11.10
N THR A 635 -23.66 -46.23 10.45
CA THR A 635 -22.31 -46.63 10.01
C THR A 635 -21.22 -46.19 10.97
N ASN A 636 -21.49 -45.19 11.83
CA ASN A 636 -20.49 -44.51 12.65
C ASN A 636 -19.29 -44.01 11.83
N SER A 637 -19.50 -43.75 10.53
CA SER A 637 -18.51 -43.27 9.59
C SER A 637 -18.77 -41.79 9.31
N THR A 638 -17.71 -40.99 9.38
CA THR A 638 -17.70 -39.56 9.03
C THR A 638 -16.94 -39.29 7.73
N GLU A 639 -16.68 -40.33 6.93
CA GLU A 639 -16.02 -40.22 5.63
C GLU A 639 -16.94 -40.71 4.53
N ILE A 640 -16.96 -40.01 3.40
CA ILE A 640 -17.65 -40.43 2.18
C ILE A 640 -16.73 -40.26 0.97
N ASN A 641 -16.73 -41.25 0.07
CA ASN A 641 -15.96 -41.21 -1.16
C ASN A 641 -16.89 -40.94 -2.34
N LEU A 642 -16.61 -39.88 -3.10
CA LEU A 642 -17.31 -39.54 -4.33
C LEU A 642 -16.32 -39.60 -5.49
N SER A 643 -16.66 -40.31 -6.57
CA SER A 643 -15.80 -40.40 -7.75
C SER A 643 -16.54 -39.93 -9.00
N VAL A 644 -15.97 -38.98 -9.73
CA VAL A 644 -16.52 -38.51 -11.02
C VAL A 644 -15.70 -39.05 -12.19
N ILE A 645 -16.30 -39.12 -13.38
CA ILE A 645 -15.59 -39.49 -14.61
C ILE A 645 -15.42 -38.21 -15.42
N LEU A 646 -14.17 -37.87 -15.74
CA LEU A 646 -13.82 -36.71 -16.56
C LEU A 646 -13.38 -37.18 -17.96
N ASP A 647 -13.81 -36.47 -19.00
CA ASP A 647 -13.42 -36.77 -20.39
C ASP A 647 -12.16 -35.96 -20.74
N CYS A 648 -11.03 -36.42 -20.21
CA CYS A 648 -9.76 -35.72 -20.27
C CYS A 648 -8.58 -36.69 -20.29
N VAL A 649 -7.40 -36.19 -20.68
CA VAL A 649 -6.14 -36.94 -20.69
C VAL A 649 -5.27 -36.57 -19.50
N SER A 650 -4.65 -37.57 -18.86
CA SER A 650 -3.63 -37.37 -17.83
C SER A 650 -2.25 -37.62 -18.44
N PRO A 651 -1.48 -36.57 -18.79
CA PRO A 651 -0.22 -36.72 -19.49
C PRO A 651 0.82 -37.37 -18.58
N ALA A 652 1.66 -38.19 -19.20
CA ALA A 652 2.86 -38.74 -18.59
C ALA A 652 4.10 -38.00 -19.13
N ILE A 653 5.28 -38.33 -18.62
CA ILE A 653 6.56 -37.89 -19.21
C ILE A 653 6.61 -38.33 -20.68
N ASP A 654 7.15 -37.48 -21.56
CA ASP A 654 7.24 -37.68 -23.02
C ASP A 654 5.88 -37.82 -23.75
N TYR A 655 4.79 -37.35 -23.15
CA TYR A 655 3.45 -37.50 -23.75
C TYR A 655 3.33 -36.69 -25.06
N ASN A 656 2.85 -37.35 -26.12
CA ASN A 656 2.60 -36.71 -27.42
C ASN A 656 1.10 -36.40 -27.61
N PHE A 657 0.77 -35.10 -27.66
CA PHE A 657 -0.54 -34.59 -27.99
C PHE A 657 -0.79 -34.64 -29.51
N SER A 658 -1.25 -35.80 -29.98
CA SER A 658 -1.45 -36.08 -31.42
C SER A 658 -2.91 -36.05 -31.89
N ASN A 659 -3.87 -35.96 -30.96
CA ASN A 659 -5.28 -35.81 -31.33
C ASN A 659 -5.59 -34.35 -31.69
N ALA A 660 -6.58 -34.12 -32.55
CA ALA A 660 -6.98 -32.77 -32.96
C ALA A 660 -7.44 -31.90 -31.77
N THR A 661 -8.06 -32.50 -30.75
CA THR A 661 -8.46 -31.81 -29.51
C THR A 661 -8.03 -32.65 -28.32
N ASN A 662 -7.26 -32.06 -27.41
CA ASN A 662 -6.80 -32.68 -26.16
C ASN A 662 -7.24 -31.80 -24.99
N THR A 663 -8.18 -32.29 -24.18
CA THR A 663 -8.54 -31.65 -22.90
C THR A 663 -7.73 -32.35 -21.81
N VAL A 664 -6.87 -31.62 -21.14
CA VAL A 664 -6.03 -32.16 -20.06
C VAL A 664 -6.83 -32.19 -18.76
N CYS A 665 -6.65 -33.24 -17.97
CA CYS A 665 -7.33 -33.35 -16.70
C CYS A 665 -6.84 -32.27 -15.73
N PRO A 666 -7.69 -31.74 -14.83
CA PRO A 666 -7.30 -30.80 -13.79
C PRO A 666 -6.31 -31.43 -12.80
N GLY A 667 -5.48 -30.60 -12.18
CA GLY A 667 -4.49 -31.02 -11.19
C GLY A 667 -3.05 -30.72 -11.58
N THR A 668 -2.11 -31.15 -10.73
CA THR A 668 -0.68 -30.95 -10.93
C THR A 668 -0.04 -32.23 -11.45
N PHE A 669 0.66 -32.15 -12.58
CA PHE A 669 1.33 -33.26 -13.24
C PHE A 669 2.85 -33.04 -13.24
N ASP A 670 3.58 -33.95 -12.59
CA ASP A 670 5.04 -34.02 -12.64
C ASP A 670 5.47 -34.60 -14.01
N VAL A 671 5.56 -33.75 -15.03
CA VAL A 671 5.85 -34.14 -16.41
C VAL A 671 6.91 -33.23 -17.04
N TYR A 672 7.63 -33.74 -18.03
CA TYR A 672 8.60 -32.98 -18.81
C TYR A 672 8.72 -33.60 -20.21
N ASP A 673 9.28 -32.83 -21.15
CA ASP A 673 9.48 -33.22 -22.54
C ASP A 673 8.20 -33.66 -23.26
N MET A 674 7.05 -33.05 -22.94
CA MET A 674 5.81 -33.26 -23.71
C MET A 674 5.97 -32.71 -25.12
N ILE A 675 5.28 -33.30 -26.11
CA ILE A 675 5.47 -32.98 -27.53
C ILE A 675 4.13 -32.74 -28.23
N ILE A 676 4.09 -31.76 -29.13
CA ILE A 676 3.10 -31.61 -30.21
C ILE A 676 3.86 -31.58 -31.54
N ASP A 677 3.91 -32.70 -32.26
CA ASP A 677 4.61 -32.85 -33.55
C ASP A 677 3.66 -33.05 -34.75
N THR A 678 2.35 -32.99 -34.51
CA THR A 678 1.30 -33.09 -35.54
C THR A 678 0.54 -31.79 -35.73
N ASP A 679 0.06 -31.56 -36.95
CA ASP A 679 -0.67 -30.34 -37.30
C ASP A 679 -2.13 -30.34 -36.80
N ASN A 680 -2.69 -29.14 -36.58
CA ASN A 680 -4.09 -28.90 -36.22
C ASN A 680 -4.48 -29.48 -34.85
N VAL A 681 -3.65 -29.21 -33.84
CA VAL A 681 -3.83 -29.68 -32.45
C VAL A 681 -4.25 -28.53 -31.56
N VAL A 682 -5.31 -28.74 -30.78
CA VAL A 682 -5.71 -27.86 -29.68
C VAL A 682 -5.49 -28.59 -28.36
N VAL A 683 -4.76 -27.96 -27.44
CA VAL A 683 -4.58 -28.41 -26.05
C VAL A 683 -5.27 -27.41 -25.13
N THR A 684 -6.25 -27.87 -24.37
CA THR A 684 -6.99 -27.07 -23.40
C THR A 684 -6.74 -27.60 -22.00
N CYS A 685 -6.33 -26.72 -21.10
CA CYS A 685 -6.11 -26.98 -19.69
C CYS A 685 -7.19 -26.28 -18.86
N ASP A 686 -7.65 -26.94 -17.81
CA ASP A 686 -8.56 -26.38 -16.81
C ASP A 686 -7.99 -26.69 -15.43
N ASP A 687 -7.63 -25.66 -14.67
CA ASP A 687 -6.88 -25.78 -13.40
C ASP A 687 -5.75 -26.84 -13.44
N THR A 688 -5.04 -26.88 -14.58
CA THR A 688 -3.96 -27.82 -14.85
C THR A 688 -2.61 -27.14 -14.66
N GLU A 689 -1.74 -27.72 -13.85
CA GLU A 689 -0.35 -27.29 -13.68
C GLU A 689 0.61 -28.41 -14.10
N PHE A 690 1.41 -28.15 -15.13
CA PHE A 690 2.58 -28.97 -15.45
C PHE A 690 3.74 -28.47 -14.61
N THR A 691 4.40 -29.36 -13.88
CA THR A 691 5.53 -29.00 -13.03
C THR A 691 6.76 -29.85 -13.31
N GLY A 692 7.91 -29.20 -13.39
CA GLY A 692 9.20 -29.84 -13.62
C GLY A 692 9.72 -30.62 -12.40
N PRO A 693 10.69 -31.54 -12.60
CA PRO A 693 11.20 -32.42 -11.56
C PRO A 693 11.88 -31.67 -10.40
N ASN A 694 11.90 -32.31 -9.22
CA ASN A 694 12.59 -31.80 -8.05
C ASN A 694 14.13 -31.86 -8.18
N GLY A 695 14.79 -30.76 -8.57
CA GLY A 695 16.26 -30.66 -8.62
C GLY A 695 16.81 -29.34 -9.20
N PRO A 696 18.15 -29.13 -9.18
CA PRO A 696 18.78 -27.97 -9.82
C PRO A 696 18.75 -28.07 -11.36
N ILE A 697 18.30 -27.00 -12.01
CA ILE A 697 17.88 -26.93 -13.41
C ILE A 697 19.11 -26.80 -14.34
N TYR A 698 19.76 -27.92 -14.70
CA TYR A 698 20.93 -27.92 -15.60
C TYR A 698 20.96 -29.13 -16.55
N TYR A 699 20.20 -29.10 -17.65
CA TYR A 699 20.78 -28.86 -18.99
C TYR A 699 19.74 -28.86 -20.12
N TYR A 700 18.56 -29.51 -20.01
CA TYR A 700 17.40 -29.35 -20.94
C TYR A 700 16.08 -29.83 -20.29
N ASP A 701 15.36 -28.96 -19.57
CA ASP A 701 14.06 -29.29 -18.95
C ASP A 701 12.95 -28.43 -19.57
N THR A 702 12.52 -28.83 -20.77
CA THR A 702 11.40 -28.19 -21.47
C THR A 702 10.09 -28.80 -20.99
N GLY A 703 9.07 -27.98 -20.69
CA GLY A 703 7.75 -28.48 -20.35
C GLY A 703 7.03 -29.07 -21.56
N LEU A 704 6.81 -28.25 -22.58
CA LEU A 704 6.14 -28.62 -23.82
C LEU A 704 6.94 -28.17 -25.06
N THR A 705 7.25 -29.10 -25.94
CA THR A 705 7.88 -28.84 -27.25
C THR A 705 6.82 -28.87 -28.36
N VAL A 706 6.80 -27.85 -29.20
CA VAL A 706 5.85 -27.72 -30.32
C VAL A 706 6.60 -27.59 -31.64
N THR A 707 6.38 -28.55 -32.54
CA THR A 707 6.92 -28.54 -33.92
C THR A 707 5.83 -28.74 -34.98
N GLY A 708 4.57 -28.99 -34.59
CA GLY A 708 3.44 -29.11 -35.51
C GLY A 708 2.85 -27.76 -35.92
N GLU A 709 2.12 -27.74 -37.04
CA GLU A 709 1.49 -26.54 -37.62
C GLU A 709 0.06 -26.31 -37.07
N ASN A 710 -0.44 -25.07 -37.04
CA ASN A 710 -1.79 -24.73 -36.57
C ASN A 710 -2.09 -25.28 -35.16
N VAL A 711 -1.19 -25.03 -34.21
CA VAL A 711 -1.30 -25.55 -32.83
C VAL A 711 -1.84 -24.46 -31.90
N THR A 712 -2.76 -24.81 -31.01
CA THR A 712 -3.29 -23.91 -29.98
C THR A 712 -3.12 -24.51 -28.60
N VAL A 713 -2.60 -23.74 -27.64
CA VAL A 713 -2.49 -24.12 -26.22
C VAL A 713 -3.23 -23.07 -25.38
N GLU A 714 -4.21 -23.51 -24.59
CA GLU A 714 -5.07 -22.61 -23.80
C GLU A 714 -5.13 -22.99 -22.32
N GLY A 715 -4.98 -21.99 -21.44
CA GLY A 715 -5.35 -22.10 -20.02
C GLY A 715 -4.38 -22.88 -19.13
N CYS A 716 -3.20 -23.27 -19.62
CA CYS A 716 -2.28 -24.12 -18.87
C CYS A 716 -1.42 -23.31 -17.88
N THR A 717 -0.99 -23.94 -16.78
CA THR A 717 0.07 -23.40 -15.91
C THR A 717 1.32 -24.26 -16.05
N PHE A 718 2.47 -23.63 -16.19
CA PHE A 718 3.77 -24.29 -16.21
C PHE A 718 4.62 -23.77 -15.05
N SER A 719 5.24 -24.67 -14.29
CA SER A 719 6.13 -24.30 -13.20
C SER A 719 7.42 -25.11 -13.20
N ARG A 720 8.52 -24.50 -12.75
CA ARG A 720 9.82 -25.17 -12.54
C ARG A 720 10.46 -25.74 -13.81
N TYR A 721 10.30 -25.06 -14.93
CA TYR A 721 10.98 -25.41 -16.18
C TYR A 721 12.07 -24.40 -16.51
N LYS A 722 13.07 -24.85 -17.28
CA LYS A 722 13.98 -23.91 -17.95
C LYS A 722 13.28 -23.21 -19.12
N LYS A 723 12.50 -23.99 -19.87
CA LYS A 723 11.61 -23.54 -20.94
C LYS A 723 10.22 -24.10 -20.69
N GLY A 724 9.27 -23.27 -20.28
CA GLY A 724 7.91 -23.76 -20.07
C GLY A 724 7.33 -24.31 -21.37
N ILE A 725 7.43 -23.53 -22.44
CA ILE A 725 7.10 -23.95 -23.80
C ILE A 725 8.28 -23.63 -24.75
N TYR A 726 8.65 -24.61 -25.58
CA TYR A 726 9.60 -24.46 -26.67
C TYR A 726 8.91 -24.69 -28.01
N VAL A 727 8.90 -23.69 -28.89
CA VAL A 727 8.31 -23.75 -30.22
C VAL A 727 9.44 -23.70 -31.25
N ASN A 728 9.49 -24.67 -32.17
CA ASN A 728 10.54 -24.74 -33.19
C ASN A 728 9.99 -25.15 -34.55
N GLU A 729 10.30 -24.38 -35.60
CA GLU A 729 9.86 -24.63 -36.98
C GLU A 729 8.32 -24.76 -37.16
N ALA A 730 7.52 -24.27 -36.20
CA ALA A 730 6.06 -24.30 -36.27
C ALA A 730 5.48 -23.01 -36.88
N HIS A 731 4.42 -23.13 -37.66
CA HIS A 731 3.60 -22.01 -38.15
C HIS A 731 2.16 -22.00 -37.59
N ASN A 732 1.61 -20.81 -37.42
CA ASN A 732 0.27 -20.58 -36.87
C ASN A 732 0.08 -21.13 -35.44
N PHE A 733 1.04 -20.87 -34.56
CA PHE A 733 0.96 -21.24 -33.14
C PHE A 733 0.19 -20.19 -32.33
N THR A 734 -0.78 -20.62 -31.52
CA THR A 734 -1.52 -19.76 -30.60
C THR A 734 -1.32 -20.19 -29.15
N LEU A 735 -0.90 -19.27 -28.29
CA LEU A 735 -0.83 -19.45 -26.84
C LEU A 735 -1.78 -18.45 -26.17
N ASN A 736 -2.71 -18.95 -25.35
CA ASN A 736 -3.74 -18.13 -24.72
C ASN A 736 -3.91 -18.45 -23.23
N GLY A 737 -3.97 -17.43 -22.38
CA GLY A 737 -4.37 -17.58 -20.97
C GLY A 737 -3.43 -18.48 -20.15
N THR A 738 -2.16 -18.57 -20.56
CA THR A 738 -1.18 -19.49 -19.96
C THR A 738 -0.35 -18.78 -18.89
N LYS A 739 -0.12 -19.45 -17.77
CA LYS A 739 0.62 -18.93 -16.61
C LYS A 739 1.96 -19.64 -16.45
N PHE A 740 2.99 -18.90 -16.05
CA PHE A 740 4.32 -19.41 -15.78
C PHE A 740 4.77 -18.98 -14.39
N LYS A 741 5.07 -19.95 -13.51
CA LYS A 741 5.44 -19.74 -12.11
C LYS A 741 6.85 -20.28 -11.82
N SER A 742 7.78 -19.42 -11.42
CA SER A 742 9.15 -19.77 -11.02
C SER A 742 9.96 -20.53 -12.08
N GLY A 743 10.77 -19.79 -12.83
CA GLY A 743 11.80 -20.33 -13.71
C GLY A 743 13.18 -20.33 -13.06
N ALA A 744 14.14 -20.91 -13.76
CA ALA A 744 15.53 -20.92 -13.34
C ALA A 744 16.16 -19.50 -13.43
N LYS A 745 15.94 -18.65 -12.42
CA LYS A 745 16.65 -17.36 -12.29
C LYS A 745 18.16 -17.58 -12.37
N SER A 746 18.88 -16.71 -13.09
CA SER A 746 20.33 -16.79 -13.28
C SER A 746 20.83 -17.98 -14.14
N VAL A 747 19.96 -18.58 -14.96
CA VAL A 747 20.36 -19.55 -15.99
C VAL A 747 20.25 -18.92 -17.38
N SER A 748 21.37 -18.88 -18.11
CA SER A 748 21.41 -18.41 -19.50
C SER A 748 20.39 -19.17 -20.38
N ASP A 749 19.66 -18.41 -21.20
CA ASP A 749 18.62 -18.89 -22.13
C ASP A 749 17.40 -19.55 -21.45
N ALA A 750 17.14 -19.27 -20.17
CA ALA A 750 15.89 -19.64 -19.52
C ALA A 750 14.78 -18.64 -19.92
N ALA A 751 13.67 -19.15 -20.44
CA ALA A 751 12.53 -18.34 -20.85
C ALA A 751 11.22 -19.09 -20.61
N SER A 752 10.16 -18.40 -20.15
CA SER A 752 8.85 -19.05 -20.01
C SER A 752 8.34 -19.60 -21.35
N VAL A 753 8.51 -18.82 -22.41
CA VAL A 753 8.26 -19.22 -23.80
C VAL A 753 9.51 -18.97 -24.64
N TYR A 754 10.00 -20.00 -25.34
CA TYR A 754 11.12 -19.91 -26.25
C TYR A 754 10.68 -20.31 -27.65
N VAL A 755 10.91 -19.46 -28.65
CA VAL A 755 10.41 -19.64 -30.02
C VAL A 755 11.57 -19.50 -31.01
N GLU A 756 11.72 -20.47 -31.91
CA GLU A 756 12.83 -20.51 -32.87
C GLU A 756 12.36 -20.92 -34.28
N ASN A 757 12.85 -20.23 -35.32
CA ASN A 757 12.58 -20.55 -36.73
C ASN A 757 11.09 -20.67 -37.09
N SER A 758 10.20 -20.00 -36.35
CA SER A 758 8.74 -20.10 -36.50
C SER A 758 8.16 -18.87 -37.21
N ASP A 759 7.02 -19.03 -37.89
CA ASP A 759 6.33 -17.91 -38.55
C ASP A 759 4.81 -17.92 -38.28
N SER A 760 4.20 -16.75 -38.16
CA SER A 760 2.76 -16.58 -37.87
C SER A 760 2.38 -17.12 -36.48
N GLY A 761 2.50 -16.33 -35.41
CA GLY A 761 2.13 -16.78 -34.06
C GLY A 761 1.38 -15.73 -33.24
N VAL A 762 0.50 -16.18 -32.33
CA VAL A 762 -0.32 -15.31 -31.47
C VAL A 762 -0.16 -15.71 -30.01
N TYR A 763 0.35 -14.80 -29.19
CA TYR A 763 0.58 -15.00 -27.76
C TYR A 763 -0.25 -13.98 -27.00
N LYS A 764 -1.26 -14.44 -26.26
CA LYS A 764 -2.22 -13.55 -25.60
C LYS A 764 -2.55 -13.97 -24.18
N ASN A 765 -2.81 -13.01 -23.29
CA ASN A 765 -3.17 -13.27 -21.89
C ASN A 765 -2.13 -14.14 -21.15
N ILE A 766 -0.85 -13.93 -21.45
CA ILE A 766 0.24 -14.66 -20.79
C ILE A 766 0.56 -13.99 -19.46
N ASN A 767 0.76 -14.77 -18.40
CA ASN A 767 1.22 -14.26 -17.11
C ASN A 767 2.51 -14.97 -16.70
N SER A 768 3.62 -14.25 -16.63
CA SER A 768 4.95 -14.79 -16.32
C SER A 768 5.51 -14.10 -15.07
N THR A 769 5.94 -14.91 -14.10
CA THR A 769 6.54 -14.44 -12.83
C THR A 769 7.74 -15.29 -12.41
N ASP A 770 8.76 -14.64 -11.85
CA ASP A 770 9.99 -15.26 -11.33
C ASP A 770 10.87 -16.03 -12.35
N ASN A 771 11.02 -15.55 -13.58
CA ASN A 771 11.90 -16.11 -14.62
C ASN A 771 13.10 -15.20 -14.95
N GLU A 772 14.04 -15.70 -15.77
CA GLU A 772 15.13 -14.87 -16.36
C GLU A 772 14.62 -14.07 -17.58
N MET A 773 13.79 -14.68 -18.43
CA MET A 773 13.06 -14.02 -19.51
C MET A 773 11.63 -14.53 -19.53
N SER A 774 10.65 -13.68 -19.83
CA SER A 774 9.28 -14.12 -20.06
C SER A 774 9.16 -14.80 -21.42
N MET A 775 9.70 -14.17 -22.47
CA MET A 775 9.60 -14.69 -23.82
C MET A 775 10.88 -14.40 -24.62
N TYR A 776 11.36 -15.39 -25.37
CA TYR A 776 12.50 -15.23 -26.26
C TYR A 776 12.19 -15.78 -27.65
N PHE A 777 12.34 -14.94 -28.68
CA PHE A 777 12.18 -15.29 -30.09
C PHE A 777 13.50 -15.18 -30.83
N TYR A 778 13.86 -16.23 -31.57
CA TYR A 778 15.06 -16.31 -32.39
C TYR A 778 14.69 -16.68 -33.83
N SER A 779 15.16 -15.91 -34.82
CA SER A 779 14.89 -16.17 -36.24
C SER A 779 13.42 -16.42 -36.59
N SER A 780 12.51 -15.70 -35.95
CA SER A 780 11.06 -15.89 -36.07
C SER A 780 10.39 -14.73 -36.80
N ASN A 781 9.20 -14.96 -37.37
CA ASN A 781 8.53 -13.99 -38.23
C ASN A 781 7.00 -13.91 -38.00
N HIS A 782 6.37 -12.77 -38.29
CA HIS A 782 4.91 -12.55 -38.17
C HIS A 782 4.30 -12.94 -36.80
N MET A 783 4.85 -12.42 -35.70
CA MET A 783 4.37 -12.75 -34.35
C MET A 783 3.55 -11.61 -33.75
N SER A 784 2.51 -11.95 -32.98
CA SER A 784 1.66 -11.01 -32.24
C SER A 784 1.65 -11.35 -30.76
N ILE A 785 1.98 -10.39 -29.90
CA ILE A 785 2.03 -10.53 -28.45
C ILE A 785 1.11 -9.48 -27.83
N THR A 786 0.06 -9.92 -27.14
CA THR A 786 -0.94 -8.98 -26.62
C THR A 786 -1.55 -9.31 -25.26
N THR A 787 -2.00 -8.28 -24.53
CA THR A 787 -2.81 -8.43 -23.31
C THR A 787 -2.13 -9.31 -22.24
N SER A 788 -0.80 -9.32 -22.18
CA SER A 788 -0.01 -10.18 -21.30
C SER A 788 0.63 -9.38 -20.17
N ILE A 789 0.94 -10.05 -19.05
CA ILE A 789 1.59 -9.50 -17.87
C ILE A 789 2.91 -10.24 -17.66
N PHE A 790 4.00 -9.47 -17.66
CA PHE A 790 5.36 -9.95 -17.52
C PHE A 790 5.99 -9.29 -16.30
N ASP A 791 6.20 -10.04 -15.23
CA ASP A 791 6.74 -9.56 -13.96
C ASP A 791 7.90 -10.47 -13.51
N ASP A 792 9.00 -10.42 -14.29
CA ASP A 792 10.17 -11.27 -14.10
C ASP A 792 11.42 -10.43 -13.75
N GLY A 793 12.27 -10.95 -12.85
CA GLY A 793 13.42 -10.23 -12.29
C GLY A 793 14.69 -10.15 -13.16
N GLY A 794 14.60 -10.51 -14.44
CA GLY A 794 15.76 -10.82 -15.28
C GLY A 794 16.23 -9.68 -16.20
N THR A 795 17.21 -10.01 -17.06
CA THR A 795 17.88 -9.03 -17.94
C THR A 795 16.97 -8.46 -19.04
N ALA A 796 16.06 -9.26 -19.59
CA ALA A 796 15.00 -8.79 -20.48
C ALA A 796 13.72 -9.62 -20.33
N LEU A 797 12.56 -8.96 -20.30
CA LEU A 797 11.28 -9.68 -20.24
C LEU A 797 10.90 -10.27 -21.59
N LEU A 798 11.00 -9.48 -22.66
CA LEU A 798 10.78 -9.94 -24.03
C LEU A 798 12.04 -9.72 -24.87
N ARG A 799 12.62 -10.80 -25.41
CA ARG A 799 13.80 -10.74 -26.27
C ARG A 799 13.46 -11.18 -27.70
N LEU A 800 13.86 -10.37 -28.69
CA LEU A 800 13.79 -10.66 -30.11
C LEU A 800 15.20 -10.64 -30.70
N ALA A 801 15.63 -11.74 -31.29
CA ALA A 801 16.92 -11.85 -31.96
C ALA A 801 16.73 -12.36 -33.39
N THR A 802 17.40 -11.72 -34.36
CA THR A 802 17.39 -12.11 -35.79
C THR A 802 15.98 -12.31 -36.37
N SER A 803 14.99 -11.59 -35.85
CA SER A 803 13.55 -11.82 -36.08
C SER A 803 12.89 -10.65 -36.83
N GLU A 804 11.75 -10.88 -37.48
CA GLU A 804 11.07 -9.85 -38.30
C GLU A 804 9.53 -9.84 -38.12
N ASN A 805 8.86 -8.73 -38.44
CA ASN A 805 7.38 -8.58 -38.44
C ASN A 805 6.72 -8.94 -37.09
N PHE A 806 7.04 -8.20 -36.03
CA PHE A 806 6.43 -8.40 -34.70
C PHE A 806 5.40 -7.31 -34.38
N THR A 807 4.31 -7.67 -33.72
CA THR A 807 3.32 -6.74 -33.15
C THR A 807 3.22 -6.97 -31.64
N ILE A 808 3.61 -5.98 -30.84
CA ILE A 808 3.65 -6.08 -29.36
C ILE A 808 2.72 -5.01 -28.78
N THR A 809 1.60 -5.41 -28.17
CA THR A 809 0.52 -4.48 -27.84
C THR A 809 -0.27 -4.78 -26.57
N ASN A 810 -0.72 -3.77 -25.82
CA ASN A 810 -1.56 -3.95 -24.62
C ASN A 810 -0.94 -4.87 -23.54
N ASN A 811 0.39 -4.99 -23.48
CA ASN A 811 1.06 -5.79 -22.46
C ASN A 811 1.51 -4.93 -21.28
N THR A 812 1.67 -5.53 -20.11
CA THR A 812 2.25 -4.91 -18.91
C THR A 812 3.56 -5.59 -18.59
N PHE A 813 4.62 -4.81 -18.50
CA PHE A 813 5.97 -5.23 -18.12
C PHE A 813 6.28 -4.66 -16.74
N SER A 814 6.86 -5.45 -15.83
CA SER A 814 7.24 -5.05 -14.47
C SER A 814 8.53 -5.76 -14.00
N SER A 815 9.32 -5.10 -13.15
CA SER A 815 10.39 -5.71 -12.35
C SER A 815 11.65 -6.26 -13.06
N GLY A 816 12.06 -5.76 -14.24
CA GLY A 816 13.25 -6.24 -14.98
C GLY A 816 14.27 -5.15 -15.35
N TYR A 817 15.41 -5.55 -15.94
CA TYR A 817 16.43 -4.57 -16.39
C TYR A 817 16.02 -3.87 -17.70
N TYR A 818 15.57 -4.66 -18.68
CA TYR A 818 14.93 -4.18 -19.91
C TYR A 818 13.53 -4.78 -20.11
N GLY A 819 12.57 -3.97 -20.53
CA GLY A 819 11.24 -4.48 -20.91
C GLY A 819 11.31 -5.30 -22.20
N ILE A 820 11.92 -4.74 -23.25
CA ILE A 820 12.09 -5.39 -24.56
C ILE A 820 13.55 -5.28 -25.02
N TRP A 821 14.14 -6.38 -25.49
CA TRP A 821 15.49 -6.42 -26.07
C TRP A 821 15.42 -6.83 -27.54
N LEU A 822 15.92 -5.98 -28.43
CA LEU A 822 15.98 -6.21 -29.88
C LEU A 822 17.43 -6.41 -30.36
N THR A 823 17.70 -7.49 -31.09
CA THR A 823 19.02 -7.76 -31.68
C THR A 823 18.88 -8.14 -33.15
N ASN A 824 19.45 -7.37 -34.07
CA ASN A 824 19.36 -7.61 -35.53
C ASN A 824 17.91 -7.96 -35.98
N THR A 825 16.94 -7.17 -35.53
CA THR A 825 15.49 -7.41 -35.71
C THR A 825 14.88 -6.29 -36.54
N ASP A 826 13.93 -6.59 -37.44
CA ASP A 826 13.30 -5.62 -38.35
C ASP A 826 11.76 -5.67 -38.28
N LEU A 827 11.08 -4.62 -38.73
CA LEU A 827 9.61 -4.54 -38.84
C LEU A 827 8.86 -4.84 -37.52
N VAL A 828 9.36 -4.31 -36.39
CA VAL A 828 8.69 -4.44 -35.08
C VAL A 828 7.76 -3.25 -34.86
N SER A 829 6.50 -3.53 -34.54
CA SER A 829 5.48 -2.55 -34.14
C SER A 829 5.17 -2.69 -32.66
N ILE A 830 5.48 -1.67 -31.87
CA ILE A 830 5.28 -1.66 -30.40
C ILE A 830 4.35 -0.50 -30.04
N TYR A 831 3.17 -0.79 -29.50
CA TYR A 831 2.20 0.24 -29.12
C TYR A 831 1.27 -0.20 -27.98
N HIS A 832 0.87 0.72 -27.10
CA HIS A 832 -0.10 0.51 -26.00
C HIS A 832 0.40 -0.44 -24.89
N ASN A 833 1.71 -0.58 -24.69
CA ASN A 833 2.26 -1.37 -23.59
C ASN A 833 2.56 -0.49 -22.37
N THR A 834 2.43 -1.05 -21.17
CA THR A 834 2.73 -0.40 -19.89
C THR A 834 4.06 -0.95 -19.36
N PHE A 835 4.98 -0.08 -18.92
CA PHE A 835 6.26 -0.46 -18.33
C PHE A 835 6.38 0.14 -16.93
N ASN A 836 6.57 -0.70 -15.91
CA ASN A 836 6.70 -0.28 -14.51
C ASN A 836 8.09 -0.66 -13.98
N SER A 837 8.82 0.30 -13.41
CA SER A 837 10.10 0.06 -12.72
C SER A 837 11.21 -0.59 -13.58
N PHE A 838 11.64 0.07 -14.67
CA PHE A 838 12.74 -0.38 -15.54
C PHE A 838 13.88 0.63 -15.61
N SER A 839 15.11 0.12 -15.82
CA SER A 839 16.28 0.94 -16.16
C SER A 839 16.28 1.39 -17.63
N GLY A 840 15.68 0.59 -18.52
CA GLY A 840 15.39 0.98 -19.91
C GLY A 840 14.18 0.21 -20.44
N TYR A 841 13.31 0.86 -21.21
CA TYR A 841 12.13 0.19 -21.76
C TYR A 841 12.49 -0.72 -22.93
N ILE A 842 13.35 -0.23 -23.81
CA ILE A 842 13.83 -0.98 -24.96
C ILE A 842 15.35 -0.87 -25.04
N PHE A 843 16.01 -2.01 -25.12
CA PHE A 843 17.43 -2.12 -25.46
C PHE A 843 17.59 -2.63 -26.88
N TYR A 844 18.55 -2.07 -27.61
CA TYR A 844 18.85 -2.50 -28.97
C TYR A 844 20.35 -2.63 -29.20
N SER A 845 20.72 -3.71 -29.89
CA SER A 845 22.10 -4.03 -30.25
C SER A 845 22.16 -4.48 -31.72
N ASP A 846 23.07 -3.89 -32.51
CA ASP A 846 23.37 -4.24 -33.90
C ASP A 846 22.19 -4.25 -34.90
N GLY A 847 22.17 -3.26 -35.81
CA GLY A 847 21.52 -3.39 -37.13
C GLY A 847 19.99 -3.41 -37.15
N ILE A 848 19.32 -2.40 -36.60
CA ILE A 848 17.90 -2.13 -36.92
C ILE A 848 17.85 -1.36 -38.25
N ASN A 849 17.07 -1.85 -39.22
CA ASN A 849 16.73 -1.08 -40.42
C ASN A 849 15.58 -0.09 -40.08
N ASP A 850 15.49 1.03 -40.79
CA ASP A 850 14.59 2.18 -40.54
C ASP A 850 13.06 1.88 -40.52
N ASN A 851 12.61 0.61 -40.46
CA ASN A 851 11.21 0.21 -40.61
C ASN A 851 10.52 -0.24 -39.29
N SER A 852 11.20 -0.24 -38.14
CA SER A 852 10.57 -0.53 -36.85
C SER A 852 9.90 0.72 -36.28
N VAL A 853 8.65 0.59 -35.82
CA VAL A 853 7.80 1.72 -35.38
C VAL A 853 7.58 1.64 -33.88
N PHE A 854 7.92 2.74 -33.20
CA PHE A 854 7.72 2.95 -31.78
C PHE A 854 6.85 4.20 -31.58
N ASN A 855 6.02 4.24 -30.53
CA ASN A 855 5.13 5.36 -30.24
C ASN A 855 5.11 5.63 -28.73
N THR A 856 5.61 6.79 -28.29
CA THR A 856 5.64 7.19 -26.88
C THR A 856 5.15 8.61 -26.61
N SER A 857 4.53 8.79 -25.44
CA SER A 857 3.95 10.05 -24.96
C SER A 857 4.85 10.81 -23.96
N VAL A 858 4.49 12.07 -23.69
CA VAL A 858 5.35 13.07 -23.02
C VAL A 858 4.56 13.94 -22.04
N SER A 859 4.67 13.64 -20.75
CA SER A 859 5.14 14.52 -19.67
C SER A 859 4.98 13.73 -18.35
N ASP A 860 6.13 13.35 -17.81
CA ASP A 860 6.43 12.75 -16.51
C ASP A 860 5.88 11.38 -16.05
N TYR A 861 4.98 10.69 -16.76
CA TYR A 861 4.78 9.22 -16.59
C TYR A 861 4.25 8.55 -17.88
N PRO A 862 4.54 7.24 -18.14
CA PRO A 862 4.16 6.57 -19.38
C PRO A 862 2.63 6.43 -19.49
N GLN A 863 2.00 7.12 -20.46
CA GLN A 863 0.59 6.88 -20.79
C GLN A 863 0.42 5.72 -21.76
N GLY A 864 -0.52 4.82 -21.45
CA GLY A 864 -1.16 3.96 -22.46
C GLY A 864 -1.96 4.82 -23.44
N ASN A 865 -1.88 4.51 -24.73
CA ASN A 865 -2.50 5.31 -25.77
C ASN A 865 -4.03 5.12 -25.79
N ALA A 866 -4.76 5.99 -25.10
CA ALA A 866 -6.18 6.16 -25.35
C ALA A 866 -6.38 6.98 -26.64
N TYR A 867 -7.26 6.52 -27.53
CA TYR A 867 -7.55 7.14 -28.83
C TYR A 867 -8.00 8.62 -28.73
N ASN A 868 -8.49 9.05 -27.56
CA ASN A 868 -9.05 10.38 -27.33
C ASN A 868 -7.98 11.47 -27.10
N ASP A 869 -6.72 11.11 -26.83
CA ASP A 869 -5.67 12.07 -26.45
C ASP A 869 -5.10 12.89 -27.63
N TYR A 870 -5.50 12.58 -28.87
CA TYR A 870 -4.87 13.09 -30.09
C TYR A 870 -5.76 13.99 -30.97
N CYS A 871 -7.06 14.12 -30.67
CA CYS A 871 -7.99 14.89 -31.49
C CYS A 871 -7.72 16.41 -31.50
N ASP A 872 -7.00 16.93 -30.50
CA ASP A 872 -6.82 18.37 -30.28
C ASP A 872 -5.37 18.87 -30.55
N LYS A 873 -4.47 17.98 -30.99
CA LYS A 873 -3.02 18.27 -31.05
C LYS A 873 -2.47 18.77 -32.39
N GLY A 874 -3.30 18.88 -33.45
CA GLY A 874 -2.92 19.48 -34.73
C GLY A 874 -3.72 18.93 -35.93
N SER A 875 -3.69 19.62 -37.06
CA SER A 875 -4.21 19.11 -38.34
C SER A 875 -3.11 18.40 -39.12
N ASP A 876 -3.41 17.25 -39.72
CA ASP A 876 -2.58 16.59 -40.73
C ASP A 876 -2.65 17.39 -42.05
N THR A 877 -1.82 18.43 -42.14
CA THR A 877 -1.80 19.40 -43.24
C THR A 877 -1.14 18.84 -44.50
N ASN A 878 -0.31 17.80 -44.36
CA ASN A 878 0.39 17.14 -45.47
C ASN A 878 -0.32 15.84 -45.95
N SER A 879 -1.30 15.35 -45.19
CA SER A 879 -2.13 14.17 -45.46
C SER A 879 -1.41 12.82 -45.41
N ASP A 880 -0.35 12.67 -44.62
CA ASP A 880 0.36 11.40 -44.42
C ASP A 880 -0.18 10.54 -43.25
N GLY A 881 -1.08 11.11 -42.46
CA GLY A 881 -1.75 10.49 -41.34
C GLY A 881 -1.24 10.91 -39.97
N TYR A 882 -0.29 11.83 -39.86
CA TYR A 882 0.26 12.30 -38.57
C TYR A 882 -0.06 13.78 -38.31
N ALA A 883 -0.06 14.18 -37.03
CA ALA A 883 -0.29 15.59 -36.67
C ALA A 883 0.97 16.43 -36.95
N ASP A 884 0.85 17.51 -37.72
CA ASP A 884 1.96 18.42 -38.00
C ASP A 884 2.25 19.37 -36.81
N ALA A 885 3.52 19.68 -36.56
CA ALA A 885 3.92 20.65 -35.53
C ALA A 885 3.39 22.06 -35.83
N VAL A 886 2.72 22.70 -34.87
CA VAL A 886 2.07 24.02 -35.02
C VAL A 886 3.05 25.18 -35.36
N THR A 887 4.36 24.97 -35.26
CA THR A 887 5.38 26.05 -35.32
C THR A 887 6.49 25.93 -36.37
N SER A 888 6.56 24.92 -37.25
CA SER A 888 7.63 24.87 -38.28
C SER A 888 7.15 25.20 -39.70
N ILE A 889 7.96 25.97 -40.43
CA ILE A 889 7.72 26.44 -41.82
C ILE A 889 7.94 25.32 -42.86
N ALA A 890 8.32 24.12 -42.42
CA ALA A 890 8.25 22.89 -43.17
C ALA A 890 7.29 21.97 -42.42
N ALA A 891 6.31 21.38 -43.13
CA ALA A 891 5.46 20.32 -42.61
C ALA A 891 6.37 19.14 -42.26
N ALA A 892 6.74 19.07 -40.99
CA ALA A 892 7.49 17.99 -40.40
C ALA A 892 6.56 17.43 -39.32
N ASP A 893 6.32 16.13 -39.38
CA ASP A 893 5.48 15.42 -38.43
C ASP A 893 5.99 15.69 -37.02
N TRP A 894 5.06 15.83 -36.06
CA TRP A 894 5.42 15.99 -34.67
C TRP A 894 5.94 14.65 -34.14
N PRO A 895 7.26 14.52 -33.92
CA PRO A 895 7.69 14.00 -32.63
C PRO A 895 9.00 14.63 -32.17
N TYR A 896 9.05 15.12 -30.94
CA TYR A 896 10.30 15.06 -30.17
C TYR A 896 10.02 15.33 -28.70
N ASN A 897 10.14 14.29 -27.87
CA ASN A 897 10.46 14.48 -26.47
C ASN A 897 11.81 13.87 -26.17
N LYS A 898 12.66 14.75 -25.65
CA LYS A 898 14.03 14.46 -25.27
C LYS A 898 14.15 13.48 -24.08
N SER A 899 13.11 13.27 -23.26
CA SER A 899 13.20 12.36 -22.10
C SER A 899 12.96 10.88 -22.42
N VAL A 900 12.26 10.54 -23.51
CA VAL A 900 12.07 9.13 -23.89
C VAL A 900 13.27 8.57 -24.66
N SER A 901 14.01 9.42 -25.38
CA SER A 901 15.27 9.00 -26.03
C SER A 901 16.32 8.51 -25.03
N ASP A 902 16.27 8.99 -23.78
CA ASP A 902 17.23 8.59 -22.73
C ASP A 902 16.90 7.20 -22.13
N LEU A 903 15.67 6.70 -22.29
CA LEU A 903 15.21 5.37 -21.86
C LEU A 903 15.23 4.32 -22.99
N LEU A 904 15.61 4.75 -24.20
CA LEU A 904 15.91 3.92 -25.37
C LEU A 904 17.44 3.77 -25.48
N ASN A 905 18.00 2.75 -24.84
CA ASN A 905 19.45 2.62 -24.72
C ASN A 905 20.09 2.06 -26.01
N THR A 906 20.90 2.88 -26.69
CA THR A 906 21.88 2.44 -27.70
C THR A 906 23.15 1.99 -27.00
N GLN A 907 23.54 0.72 -27.12
CA GLN A 907 24.96 0.38 -27.03
C GLN A 907 25.44 -0.27 -28.31
N ILE A 908 26.42 0.38 -28.94
CA ILE A 908 27.32 -0.27 -29.89
C ILE A 908 28.35 -0.99 -29.02
N GLU A 909 28.30 -2.32 -28.96
CA GLU A 909 29.42 -3.09 -28.43
C GLU A 909 30.69 -2.73 -29.24
N ASP A 910 31.80 -2.54 -28.53
CA ASP A 910 33.13 -2.19 -29.05
C ASP A 910 33.38 -0.74 -29.47
N GLY A 911 33.49 0.17 -28.49
CA GLY A 911 34.61 1.12 -28.32
C GLY A 911 35.12 1.98 -29.51
N TYR A 912 34.38 2.08 -30.61
CA TYR A 912 34.76 2.78 -31.82
C TYR A 912 33.63 3.73 -32.22
N ILE A 913 33.84 5.02 -31.91
CA ILE A 913 33.04 6.13 -32.43
C ILE A 913 33.42 6.30 -33.92
N GLY A 914 32.85 5.44 -34.77
CA GLY A 914 32.86 5.57 -36.21
C GLY A 914 31.51 6.09 -36.67
N GLU A 915 31.49 7.21 -37.38
CA GLU A 915 30.30 7.75 -38.04
C GLU A 915 29.72 6.72 -39.03
N THR A 916 28.79 5.88 -38.58
CA THR A 916 27.94 5.07 -39.44
C THR A 916 26.49 5.32 -39.05
N THR A 917 25.82 6.08 -39.92
CA THR A 917 24.36 6.18 -40.12
C THR A 917 23.51 5.71 -38.94
N SER A 918 23.23 6.66 -38.04
CA SER A 918 22.07 6.68 -37.14
C SER A 918 20.82 6.19 -37.87
N GLY A 919 20.47 4.91 -37.69
CA GLY A 919 19.11 4.44 -37.96
C GLY A 919 18.21 5.13 -36.94
N TYR A 920 17.34 6.02 -37.41
CA TYR A 920 16.48 6.80 -36.52
C TYR A 920 15.31 5.92 -36.10
N ILE A 921 15.21 5.55 -34.81
CA ILE A 921 13.91 5.12 -34.26
C ILE A 921 13.01 6.35 -34.40
N THR A 922 12.07 6.29 -35.34
CA THR A 922 11.13 7.37 -35.57
C THR A 922 9.92 7.11 -34.67
N ASP A 923 9.83 7.88 -33.59
CA ASP A 923 8.66 7.90 -32.71
C ASP A 923 7.50 8.53 -33.50
N TYR A 924 6.64 7.73 -34.08
CA TYR A 924 5.45 8.28 -34.74
C TYR A 924 4.35 8.36 -33.69
N GLY A 925 3.86 9.58 -33.41
CA GLY A 925 2.57 9.74 -32.75
C GLY A 925 1.51 8.90 -33.50
N PRO A 926 0.42 8.44 -32.84
CA PRO A 926 -0.54 7.56 -33.48
C PRO A 926 -1.14 8.21 -34.72
N LYS A 927 -1.32 7.39 -35.76
CA LYS A 927 -1.91 7.81 -37.03
C LYS A 927 -3.35 8.26 -36.80
N ILE A 928 -3.72 9.46 -37.25
CA ILE A 928 -5.08 10.00 -37.15
C ILE A 928 -6.00 9.15 -38.04
N GLN A 929 -6.59 8.09 -37.49
CA GLN A 929 -7.73 7.43 -38.12
C GLN A 929 -8.96 8.31 -37.87
N ALA A 930 -9.29 9.14 -38.87
CA ALA A 930 -10.52 9.92 -39.03
C ALA A 930 -11.29 10.21 -37.73
N CYS A 931 -11.13 11.40 -37.16
CA CYS A 931 -12.09 11.91 -36.18
C CYS A 931 -13.48 11.82 -36.80
N VAL A 932 -14.36 11.00 -36.21
CA VAL A 932 -15.65 10.69 -36.81
C VAL A 932 -16.55 11.91 -36.71
N THR A 933 -16.50 12.78 -37.72
CA THR A 933 -17.44 13.88 -37.88
C THR A 933 -18.62 13.39 -38.73
N GLU A 934 -19.67 12.94 -38.03
CA GLU A 934 -21.05 12.71 -38.51
C GLU A 934 -21.31 11.63 -39.59
N VAL A 935 -22.25 10.70 -39.30
CA VAL A 935 -23.05 10.02 -40.33
C VAL A 935 -24.54 9.96 -39.95
N PHE A 936 -25.29 10.85 -40.60
CA PHE A 936 -26.68 10.82 -41.06
C PHE A 936 -27.72 9.85 -40.46
N LEU A 937 -28.77 10.45 -39.88
CA LEU A 937 -30.10 9.88 -39.65
C LEU A 937 -30.99 10.02 -40.91
N GLY A 938 -31.58 8.90 -41.33
CA GLY A 938 -32.60 8.82 -42.38
C GLY A 938 -34.01 9.14 -41.87
N SER A 939 -34.71 9.97 -42.63
CA SER A 939 -35.94 10.72 -42.33
C SER A 939 -37.26 9.93 -42.24
N GLY A 940 -38.22 10.48 -41.48
CA GLY A 940 -39.65 10.28 -41.74
C GLY A 940 -40.64 10.95 -40.76
N GLY A 941 -41.22 12.10 -41.15
CA GLY A 941 -42.66 12.34 -40.95
C GLY A 941 -43.15 13.39 -39.95
N SER A 942 -43.39 14.60 -40.46
CA SER A 942 -44.01 15.79 -39.85
C SER A 942 -45.43 15.67 -39.27
N ALA A 943 -45.73 16.46 -38.23
CA ALA A 943 -46.88 17.38 -38.09
C ALA A 943 -46.75 18.12 -36.72
N GLY A 944 -46.45 19.43 -36.64
CA GLY A 944 -47.37 20.59 -36.73
C GLY A 944 -47.85 21.00 -35.32
N GLY A 945 -47.82 22.24 -34.81
CA GLY A 945 -47.51 23.57 -35.31
C GLY A 945 -48.22 24.62 -34.42
N GLY A 946 -47.61 25.80 -34.21
CA GLY A 946 -48.22 27.04 -33.67
C GLY A 946 -48.00 27.24 -32.16
N GLY A 947 -47.26 28.24 -31.67
CA GLY A 947 -47.44 29.70 -31.78
C GLY A 947 -47.82 30.21 -30.37
N SER A 948 -47.42 31.34 -29.80
CA SER A 948 -46.72 32.55 -30.23
C SER A 948 -46.48 33.46 -29.01
N SER A 949 -45.34 34.16 -29.02
CA SER A 949 -45.14 35.59 -28.69
C SER A 949 -45.26 36.17 -27.26
N SER A 950 -44.18 36.90 -26.91
CA SER A 950 -44.13 38.27 -26.34
C SER A 950 -44.43 38.41 -24.83
N SER A 951 -43.80 39.30 -24.05
CA SER A 951 -42.83 40.37 -24.30
C SER A 951 -42.29 40.89 -22.96
N SER A 952 -41.11 41.47 -23.06
CA SER A 952 -40.33 42.25 -22.09
C SER A 952 -41.01 43.47 -21.46
N ALA A 953 -40.48 43.84 -20.29
CA ALA A 953 -40.03 45.18 -19.86
C ALA A 953 -40.80 45.85 -18.71
N GLY A 954 -40.03 46.27 -17.68
CA GLY A 954 -40.46 47.22 -16.65
C GLY A 954 -39.49 47.29 -15.47
N ALA A 955 -38.52 48.22 -15.54
CA ALA A 955 -37.42 48.40 -14.60
C ALA A 955 -37.75 49.28 -13.37
N SER A 956 -37.00 49.01 -12.29
CA SER A 956 -36.32 49.92 -11.33
C SER A 956 -37.12 50.89 -10.44
N ALA A 957 -36.90 50.78 -9.12
CA ALA A 957 -36.29 51.85 -8.33
C ALA A 957 -35.66 51.32 -7.03
N ALA A 958 -34.38 51.66 -6.82
CA ALA A 958 -33.57 51.40 -5.64
C ALA A 958 -33.83 52.40 -4.50
N VAL A 959 -33.60 52.01 -3.22
CA VAL A 959 -33.02 52.89 -2.17
C VAL A 959 -32.31 52.06 -1.06
N ALA A 960 -30.98 52.27 -1.01
CA ALA A 960 -30.04 52.45 0.13
C ALA A 960 -30.12 51.67 1.47
N THR A 961 -28.95 51.11 1.80
CA THR A 961 -28.33 50.76 3.12
C THR A 961 -28.05 52.01 4.00
N PRO A 962 -27.38 51.99 5.19
CA PRO A 962 -26.84 50.90 6.05
C PRO A 962 -27.10 51.08 7.59
N ALA A 963 -26.70 50.12 8.45
CA ALA A 963 -25.75 50.34 9.58
C ALA A 963 -25.71 49.21 10.64
N THR A 964 -24.49 49.03 11.17
CA THR A 964 -23.94 48.24 12.30
C THR A 964 -24.74 48.20 13.60
N PRO A 965 -24.61 47.14 14.45
CA PRO A 965 -25.03 47.20 15.85
C PRO A 965 -23.86 47.38 16.83
N SER A 966 -24.01 48.33 17.76
CA SER A 966 -23.26 48.42 19.01
C SER A 966 -24.17 48.28 20.23
N THR A 967 -23.75 47.43 21.17
CA THR A 967 -23.97 47.46 22.63
C THR A 967 -25.39 47.49 23.24
N ALA A 968 -25.68 46.35 23.88
CA ALA A 968 -26.17 46.14 25.26
C ALA A 968 -27.60 46.57 25.66
N GLN A 969 -28.41 45.58 26.07
CA GLN A 969 -29.36 45.75 27.17
C GLN A 969 -29.62 44.45 27.96
N LYS A 970 -29.34 44.54 29.26
CA LYS A 970 -29.63 43.58 30.34
C LYS A 970 -31.14 43.32 30.42
N ARG A 971 -31.59 42.07 30.27
CA ARG A 971 -32.97 41.64 30.57
C ARG A 971 -33.01 40.78 31.83
N THR A 972 -34.10 40.99 32.58
CA THR A 972 -34.49 40.48 33.89
C THR A 972 -34.67 38.96 33.92
N SER A 973 -34.27 38.33 35.02
CA SER A 973 -34.42 36.90 35.31
C SER A 973 -35.89 36.47 35.35
N THR A 974 -36.38 35.89 34.26
CA THR A 974 -37.46 34.90 34.30
C THR A 974 -36.88 33.61 34.86
N ASN A 975 -37.49 33.03 35.90
CA ASN A 975 -37.13 31.69 36.39
C ASN A 975 -37.46 30.67 35.29
N ILE A 976 -36.42 30.27 34.56
CA ILE A 976 -36.44 29.21 33.56
C ILE A 976 -35.70 28.03 34.20
N TYR A 977 -36.23 26.82 34.04
CA TYR A 977 -35.56 25.63 34.56
C TYR A 977 -34.15 25.50 33.97
N THR A 978 -33.19 25.08 34.81
CA THR A 978 -31.94 24.51 34.30
C THR A 978 -32.23 23.19 33.60
N ALA A 979 -31.33 22.72 32.73
CA ALA A 979 -31.54 21.45 32.02
C ALA A 979 -31.71 20.25 32.97
N THR A 980 -31.03 20.25 34.11
CA THR A 980 -31.20 19.21 35.15
C THR A 980 -32.60 19.24 35.77
N GLU A 981 -33.13 20.43 36.07
CA GLU A 981 -34.49 20.55 36.63
C GLU A 981 -35.55 20.26 35.56
N ALA A 982 -35.32 20.66 34.30
CA ALA A 982 -36.24 20.41 33.22
C ALA A 982 -36.48 18.91 32.96
N LYS A 983 -35.43 18.08 33.07
CA LYS A 983 -35.50 16.60 32.98
C LYS A 983 -36.48 15.96 33.97
N GLU A 984 -36.59 16.52 35.18
CA GLU A 984 -37.48 15.95 36.22
C GLU A 984 -38.96 16.23 35.92
N PHE A 985 -39.26 17.32 35.19
CA PHE A 985 -40.61 17.84 35.06
C PHE A 985 -41.18 17.77 33.63
N ILE A 986 -40.37 17.49 32.62
CA ILE A 986 -40.85 17.31 31.25
C ILE A 986 -41.42 15.89 31.06
N LYS A 987 -42.59 15.79 30.41
CA LYS A 987 -43.12 14.54 29.89
C LYS A 987 -43.27 14.63 28.38
N GLN A 988 -42.83 13.59 27.68
CA GLN A 988 -42.88 13.45 26.23
C GLN A 988 -43.64 12.18 25.85
N GLU A 989 -44.47 12.26 24.81
CA GLU A 989 -45.14 11.11 24.19
C GLU A 989 -45.28 11.36 22.68
N ILE A 990 -44.92 10.37 21.85
CA ILE A 990 -45.15 10.40 20.38
C ILE A 990 -46.54 9.84 20.11
N THR A 991 -47.38 10.61 19.41
CA THR A 991 -48.82 10.30 19.28
C THR A 991 -49.19 9.73 17.90
N THR A 992 -48.57 10.22 16.82
CA THR A 992 -48.85 9.77 15.44
C THR A 992 -47.67 10.02 14.51
N GLN A 993 -47.49 9.14 13.53
CA GLN A 993 -46.52 9.25 12.44
C GLN A 993 -47.21 9.11 11.09
N THR A 994 -46.91 10.02 10.15
CA THR A 994 -47.38 9.90 8.76
C THR A 994 -46.20 10.12 7.82
N THR A 995 -45.98 9.18 6.91
CA THR A 995 -44.86 9.21 5.95
C THR A 995 -45.39 9.56 4.56
N ASP A 996 -44.78 10.54 3.91
CA ASP A 996 -44.94 10.86 2.48
C ASP A 996 -43.55 10.85 1.84
N GLU A 997 -43.45 10.54 0.54
CA GLU A 997 -42.30 10.07 -0.29
C GLU A 997 -40.84 10.45 0.12
N ARG A 998 -40.58 11.50 0.93
CA ARG A 998 -39.27 11.85 1.56
C ARG A 998 -39.32 12.53 2.94
N THR A 999 -40.50 12.74 3.54
CA THR A 999 -40.67 13.47 4.80
C THR A 999 -41.58 12.71 5.76
N THR A 1000 -41.14 12.61 7.01
CA THR A 1000 -41.89 12.00 8.10
C THR A 1000 -42.45 13.09 9.02
N GLU A 1001 -43.77 13.15 9.18
CA GLU A 1001 -44.40 14.00 10.19
C GLU A 1001 -44.51 13.25 11.51
N VAL A 1002 -43.82 13.75 12.54
CA VAL A 1002 -43.88 13.23 13.91
C VAL A 1002 -44.62 14.21 14.80
N VAL A 1003 -45.72 13.76 15.39
CA VAL A 1003 -46.46 14.55 16.38
C VAL A 1003 -45.94 14.21 17.78
N VAL A 1004 -45.25 15.16 18.40
CA VAL A 1004 -44.72 15.04 19.76
C VAL A 1004 -45.59 15.84 20.72
N THR A 1005 -46.07 15.18 21.76
CA THR A 1005 -46.79 15.82 22.86
C THR A 1005 -45.81 16.14 23.99
N LEU A 1006 -45.72 17.41 24.39
CA LEU A 1006 -44.84 17.87 25.47
C LEU A 1006 -45.70 18.46 26.61
N GLU A 1007 -45.42 18.04 27.84
CA GLU A 1007 -46.09 18.54 29.05
C GLU A 1007 -45.06 18.99 30.10
N ASN A 1008 -45.18 20.22 30.56
CA ASN A 1008 -44.39 20.75 31.67
C ASN A 1008 -45.15 20.54 32.99
N THR A 1009 -44.74 19.56 33.77
CA THR A 1009 -45.37 19.22 35.07
C THR A 1009 -44.87 20.06 36.25
N GLY A 1010 -43.92 20.97 36.00
CA GLY A 1010 -43.28 21.83 36.98
C GLY A 1010 -43.96 23.20 37.17
N ASP A 1011 -43.33 24.06 37.97
CA ASP A 1011 -43.80 25.41 38.36
C ASP A 1011 -43.03 26.56 37.68
N GLN A 1012 -42.06 26.26 36.79
CA GLN A 1012 -41.26 27.25 36.03
C GLN A 1012 -41.40 27.07 34.51
N ILE A 1013 -40.97 28.07 33.74
CA ILE A 1013 -41.02 28.05 32.27
C ILE A 1013 -39.90 27.14 31.73
N MET A 1014 -40.19 26.34 30.69
CA MET A 1014 -39.18 25.59 29.93
C MET A 1014 -39.04 26.14 28.51
N ASN A 1015 -37.81 26.38 28.07
CA ASN A 1015 -37.50 26.68 26.67
C ASN A 1015 -36.86 25.42 26.07
N LEU A 1016 -37.52 24.81 25.10
CA LEU A 1016 -37.08 23.58 24.46
C LEU A 1016 -36.76 23.83 22.99
N PHE A 1017 -35.64 23.28 22.55
CA PHE A 1017 -35.22 23.30 21.15
C PHE A 1017 -35.22 21.86 20.64
N PRO A 1018 -36.09 21.53 19.66
CA PRO A 1018 -36.10 20.22 19.05
C PRO A 1018 -34.84 20.02 18.20
N ASP A 1019 -34.27 18.83 18.26
CA ASP A 1019 -33.06 18.42 17.56
C ASP A 1019 -33.08 16.89 17.34
N LEU A 1020 -32.16 16.35 16.53
CA LEU A 1020 -32.06 14.92 16.24
C LEU A 1020 -30.72 14.35 16.72
N SER A 1021 -30.78 13.17 17.31
CA SER A 1021 -29.63 12.30 17.59
C SER A 1021 -29.68 11.11 16.63
N GLN A 1022 -28.58 10.82 15.93
CA GLN A 1022 -28.52 9.82 14.86
C GLN A 1022 -27.20 9.05 14.95
N GLU A 1023 -27.27 7.71 14.93
CA GLU A 1023 -26.09 6.84 14.80
C GLU A 1023 -25.94 6.37 13.34
N SER A 1024 -24.80 6.64 12.70
CA SER A 1024 -24.54 6.16 11.33
C SER A 1024 -23.92 4.76 11.34
N ASN A 1025 -24.35 3.89 10.43
CA ASN A 1025 -23.47 2.82 9.92
C ASN A 1025 -22.19 3.47 9.40
N ASP A 1026 -21.02 2.81 9.45
CA ASP A 1026 -19.85 3.17 8.64
C ASP A 1026 -20.09 2.69 7.19
N PRO A 1027 -20.61 3.53 6.27
CA PRO A 1027 -20.61 3.18 4.86
C PRO A 1027 -19.15 3.31 4.40
N PHE A 1028 -18.74 2.58 3.37
CA PHE A 1028 -17.44 2.85 2.77
C PHE A 1028 -17.51 4.21 2.06
N TYR A 1029 -17.12 5.26 2.78
CA TYR A 1029 -16.97 6.61 2.26
C TYR A 1029 -15.66 6.70 1.49
N ILE A 1030 -15.74 7.06 0.21
CA ILE A 1030 -14.58 7.58 -0.49
C ILE A 1030 -14.81 9.05 -0.80
N VAL A 1031 -14.02 9.91 -0.16
CA VAL A 1031 -13.76 11.27 -0.65
C VAL A 1031 -12.55 11.18 -1.56
N THR A 1032 -12.77 11.10 -2.87
CA THR A 1032 -11.66 10.98 -3.84
C THR A 1032 -11.10 12.36 -4.19
N LYS A 1033 -10.05 12.83 -3.51
CA LYS A 1033 -9.28 13.96 -4.06
C LYS A 1033 -8.43 13.47 -5.23
N LYS A 1034 -8.82 13.79 -6.48
CA LYS A 1034 -7.93 13.58 -7.64
C LYS A 1034 -6.71 14.50 -7.50
N THR A 1035 -5.53 13.99 -7.83
CA THR A 1035 -4.24 14.72 -7.73
C THR A 1035 -4.12 15.86 -8.74
N THR A 1036 -4.95 15.86 -9.79
CA THR A 1036 -5.05 16.92 -10.79
C THR A 1036 -6.33 17.72 -10.57
N GLY A 1037 -6.27 19.05 -10.62
CA GLY A 1037 -7.46 19.91 -10.50
C GLY A 1037 -7.61 20.69 -9.18
N TYR A 1038 -6.58 20.84 -8.35
CA TYR A 1038 -6.61 21.73 -7.19
C TYR A 1038 -6.68 23.22 -7.59
N LYS A 1039 -6.98 24.09 -6.64
CA LYS A 1039 -7.04 25.55 -6.85
C LYS A 1039 -5.72 26.07 -7.41
N ASP A 1040 -5.78 26.86 -8.49
CA ASP A 1040 -4.65 27.37 -9.29
C ASP A 1040 -3.93 26.37 -10.21
N SER A 1041 -4.38 25.11 -10.28
CA SER A 1041 -3.90 24.19 -11.31
C SER A 1041 -4.21 24.70 -12.72
N LEU A 1042 -3.43 24.25 -13.72
CA LEU A 1042 -3.71 24.58 -15.13
C LEU A 1042 -5.15 24.20 -15.51
N PHE A 1043 -5.64 23.08 -14.97
CA PHE A 1043 -7.02 22.63 -15.12
C PHE A 1043 -8.03 23.62 -14.54
N SER A 1044 -7.84 24.09 -13.29
CA SER A 1044 -8.77 25.05 -12.68
C SER A 1044 -8.81 26.39 -13.43
N ARG A 1045 -7.67 26.81 -14.01
CA ARG A 1045 -7.57 28.03 -14.83
C ARG A 1045 -8.24 27.91 -16.20
N MET A 1046 -8.39 26.68 -16.72
CA MET A 1046 -9.02 26.43 -18.02
C MET A 1046 -10.51 26.11 -17.91
N ALA A 1047 -10.89 25.27 -16.94
CA ALA A 1047 -12.26 24.81 -16.73
C ALA A 1047 -13.04 25.73 -15.78
N GLY A 1048 -12.39 26.63 -15.05
CA GLY A 1048 -13.01 27.43 -14.00
C GLY A 1048 -13.54 26.59 -12.84
N MET A 1049 -13.02 25.38 -12.64
CA MET A 1049 -13.49 24.44 -11.62
C MET A 1049 -12.30 23.71 -11.00
N SER A 1050 -12.30 23.58 -9.68
CA SER A 1050 -11.28 22.86 -8.91
C SER A 1050 -11.90 21.98 -7.85
N TYR A 1051 -11.16 20.96 -7.42
CA TYR A 1051 -11.51 20.23 -6.20
C TYR A 1051 -11.25 21.14 -4.99
N SER A 1052 -12.20 21.16 -4.04
CA SER A 1052 -12.07 21.95 -2.82
C SER A 1052 -11.01 21.36 -1.88
N ASP A 1053 -10.32 22.24 -1.15
CA ASP A 1053 -9.43 21.82 -0.05
C ASP A 1053 -10.23 21.38 1.19
N ASP A 1054 -11.46 21.86 1.33
CA ASP A 1054 -12.36 21.56 2.44
C ASP A 1054 -13.03 20.17 2.28
N SER A 1055 -13.53 19.63 3.40
CA SER A 1055 -14.38 18.43 3.38
C SER A 1055 -15.78 18.76 2.87
N VAL A 1056 -16.46 17.79 2.25
CA VAL A 1056 -17.89 17.91 1.91
C VAL A 1056 -18.69 18.34 3.14
N ALA A 1057 -19.67 19.22 2.97
CA ALA A 1057 -20.42 19.79 4.10
C ALA A 1057 -21.38 18.78 4.73
N GLY A 1058 -21.67 17.67 4.03
CA GLY A 1058 -22.49 16.56 4.52
C GLY A 1058 -23.96 16.88 4.77
N ARG A 1059 -24.44 18.08 4.38
CA ARG A 1059 -25.78 18.59 4.71
C ARG A 1059 -26.94 17.73 4.21
N LEU A 1060 -26.70 16.91 3.19
CA LEU A 1060 -27.70 16.00 2.64
C LEU A 1060 -27.58 14.57 3.20
N LEU A 1061 -26.53 14.24 3.94
CA LEU A 1061 -26.26 12.88 4.42
C LEU A 1061 -27.02 12.55 5.71
N GLU A 1062 -27.37 13.56 6.51
CA GLU A 1062 -28.04 13.41 7.80
C GLU A 1062 -29.52 13.80 7.71
N ALA A 1063 -30.37 13.16 8.50
CA ALA A 1063 -31.76 13.59 8.63
C ALA A 1063 -31.84 14.95 9.36
N ARG A 1064 -32.84 15.76 9.07
CA ARG A 1064 -33.01 17.08 9.71
C ARG A 1064 -34.46 17.43 9.99
N ILE A 1065 -34.67 18.24 11.02
CA ILE A 1065 -35.97 18.85 11.29
C ILE A 1065 -36.15 20.06 10.37
N LEU A 1066 -37.22 20.07 9.59
CA LEU A 1066 -37.62 21.21 8.77
C LEU A 1066 -38.22 22.29 9.68
N ASN A 1067 -37.53 23.43 9.78
CA ASN A 1067 -37.93 24.59 10.58
C ASN A 1067 -38.07 24.29 12.10
N PRO A 1068 -36.98 23.99 12.82
CA PRO A 1068 -37.04 23.77 14.27
C PRO A 1068 -37.38 25.09 14.98
N GLU A 1069 -38.62 25.23 15.45
CA GLU A 1069 -39.07 26.39 16.23
C GLU A 1069 -38.73 26.21 17.72
N GLU A 1070 -38.36 27.30 18.41
CA GLU A 1070 -38.23 27.30 19.87
C GLU A 1070 -39.60 27.11 20.52
N ILE A 1071 -39.69 26.13 21.42
CA ILE A 1071 -40.91 25.78 22.12
C ILE A 1071 -40.83 26.35 23.54
N ILE A 1072 -41.76 27.23 23.91
CA ILE A 1072 -41.85 27.80 25.26
C ILE A 1072 -43.04 27.18 25.98
N LEU A 1073 -42.79 26.30 26.96
CA LEU A 1073 -43.81 25.65 27.78
C LEU A 1073 -44.01 26.37 29.11
N GLN A 1074 -45.22 26.90 29.32
CA GLN A 1074 -45.62 27.47 30.61
C GLN A 1074 -45.85 26.37 31.68
N PRO A 1075 -45.78 26.71 32.98
CA PRO A 1075 -46.08 25.76 34.06
C PRO A 1075 -47.46 25.09 33.91
N GLY A 1076 -47.48 23.75 33.89
CA GLY A 1076 -48.70 22.94 33.72
C GLY A 1076 -49.26 22.90 32.29
N GLU A 1077 -48.56 23.48 31.31
CA GLU A 1077 -48.99 23.51 29.92
C GLU A 1077 -48.66 22.19 29.21
N LYS A 1078 -49.59 21.73 28.37
CA LYS A 1078 -49.45 20.58 27.49
C LYS A 1078 -49.70 21.04 26.06
N ILE A 1079 -48.74 20.79 25.18
CA ILE A 1079 -48.81 21.18 23.76
C ILE A 1079 -48.53 19.97 22.88
N GLU A 1080 -49.07 20.00 21.66
CA GLU A 1080 -48.72 19.08 20.58
C GLU A 1080 -47.89 19.87 19.57
N GLN A 1081 -46.68 19.39 19.30
CA GLN A 1081 -45.79 19.94 18.29
C GLN A 1081 -45.68 18.95 17.15
N VAL A 1082 -45.88 19.44 15.92
CA VAL A 1082 -45.59 18.67 14.71
C VAL A 1082 -44.16 18.97 14.29
N LEU A 1083 -43.34 17.94 14.19
CA LEU A 1083 -41.98 18.00 13.66
C LEU A 1083 -41.97 17.32 12.30
N GLN A 1084 -41.57 18.05 11.27
CA GLN A 1084 -41.33 17.49 9.94
C GLN A 1084 -39.87 17.08 9.86
N ILE A 1085 -39.61 15.78 9.75
CA ILE A 1085 -38.27 15.22 9.59
C ILE A 1085 -38.06 14.88 8.12
N GLU A 1086 -37.09 15.54 7.50
CA GLU A 1086 -36.59 15.17 6.18
C GLU A 1086 -35.50 14.11 6.37
N ALA A 1087 -35.66 12.96 5.72
CA ALA A 1087 -34.68 11.87 5.80
C ALA A 1087 -33.36 12.28 5.12
N GLY A 1088 -32.24 11.85 5.71
CA GLY A 1088 -30.93 11.98 5.08
C GLY A 1088 -30.80 11.05 3.88
N LEU A 1089 -29.82 11.30 3.02
CA LEU A 1089 -29.49 10.43 1.89
C LEU A 1089 -28.93 9.06 2.35
N VAL A 1090 -28.54 8.94 3.63
CA VAL A 1090 -28.07 7.69 4.25
C VAL A 1090 -29.06 7.26 5.30
N ALA A 1091 -29.21 5.94 5.46
CA ALA A 1091 -29.97 5.31 6.52
C ALA A 1091 -29.22 5.35 7.87
N PRO A 1092 -29.60 6.18 8.85
CA PRO A 1092 -29.13 6.03 10.23
C PRO A 1092 -29.75 4.78 10.87
N ARG A 1093 -29.01 4.09 11.75
CA ARG A 1093 -29.50 2.88 12.42
C ARG A 1093 -30.60 3.17 13.44
N GLU A 1094 -30.48 4.31 14.12
CA GLU A 1094 -31.42 4.79 15.12
C GLU A 1094 -31.56 6.31 14.99
N ILE A 1095 -32.78 6.82 14.82
CA ILE A 1095 -33.08 8.26 14.89
C ILE A 1095 -33.84 8.51 16.18
N ARG A 1096 -33.34 9.46 16.97
CA ARG A 1096 -34.01 9.90 18.20
C ARG A 1096 -34.30 11.40 18.12
N ILE A 1097 -35.54 11.79 18.40
CA ILE A 1097 -35.88 13.20 18.59
C ILE A 1097 -35.47 13.58 20.00
N GLN A 1098 -34.59 14.56 20.11
CA GLN A 1098 -34.16 15.13 21.38
C GLN A 1098 -34.67 16.57 21.53
N PHE A 1099 -35.03 16.95 22.75
CA PHE A 1099 -35.30 18.34 23.11
C PHE A 1099 -34.20 18.83 24.01
N THR A 1100 -33.61 19.97 23.68
CA THR A 1100 -32.54 20.58 24.47
C THR A 1100 -33.00 21.87 25.14
N THR A 1101 -32.42 22.20 26.28
CA THR A 1101 -32.51 23.54 26.87
C THR A 1101 -31.11 24.00 27.27
N LEU A 1102 -30.76 25.25 26.94
CA LEU A 1102 -29.41 25.79 27.17
C LEU A 1102 -28.27 24.92 26.59
N GLY A 1103 -28.56 24.14 25.54
CA GLY A 1103 -27.60 23.24 24.88
C GLY A 1103 -27.46 21.84 25.51
N GLU A 1104 -28.24 21.50 26.55
CA GLU A 1104 -28.26 20.16 27.14
C GLU A 1104 -29.57 19.42 26.82
N VAL A 1105 -29.47 18.14 26.47
CA VAL A 1105 -30.63 17.26 26.19
C VAL A 1105 -31.45 17.05 27.45
N VAL A 1106 -32.75 17.29 27.41
CA VAL A 1106 -33.69 17.13 28.54
C VAL A 1106 -34.74 16.05 28.34
N SER A 1107 -34.98 15.63 27.10
CA SER A 1107 -35.85 14.51 26.74
C SER A 1107 -35.42 13.96 25.39
N GLU A 1108 -35.48 12.65 25.22
CA GLU A 1108 -35.11 11.94 23.99
C GLU A 1108 -36.09 10.78 23.76
N GLN A 1109 -36.52 10.57 22.52
CA GLN A 1109 -37.36 9.43 22.15
C GLN A 1109 -37.06 8.97 20.73
N GLU A 1110 -36.99 7.65 20.55
CA GLU A 1110 -36.75 6.99 19.28
C GLU A 1110 -37.93 7.14 18.31
N VAL A 1111 -37.61 7.26 17.01
CA VAL A 1111 -38.57 7.33 15.90
C VAL A 1111 -38.15 6.35 14.81
N GLU A 1112 -39.10 5.51 14.39
CA GLU A 1112 -38.90 4.54 13.31
C GLU A 1112 -39.24 5.18 11.96
N ILE A 1113 -38.28 5.38 11.04
CA ILE A 1113 -38.55 5.93 9.69
C ILE A 1113 -38.56 4.77 8.67
N GLU A 1114 -39.65 4.60 7.88
CA GLU A 1114 -39.71 3.59 6.81
C GLU A 1114 -38.81 3.97 5.62
N GLU A 1115 -38.01 3.03 5.11
CA GLU A 1115 -37.03 3.28 4.03
C GLU A 1115 -37.30 2.51 2.72
N GLU A 1116 -37.14 3.19 1.59
CA GLU A 1116 -36.90 2.59 0.27
C GLU A 1116 -35.47 2.94 -0.20
N SER A 1117 -34.53 1.98 -0.18
CA SER A 1117 -33.18 2.21 -0.69
C SER A 1117 -33.14 2.17 -2.22
N VAL A 1118 -32.76 3.28 -2.87
CA VAL A 1118 -32.63 3.38 -4.33
C VAL A 1118 -31.26 3.95 -4.70
N SER A 1119 -30.57 3.36 -5.68
CA SER A 1119 -29.34 3.95 -6.24
C SER A 1119 -29.66 5.28 -6.92
N GLY A 1120 -28.88 6.32 -6.62
CA GLY A 1120 -29.20 7.70 -6.99
C GLY A 1120 -28.03 8.65 -6.81
N THR A 1121 -28.18 9.88 -7.29
CA THR A 1121 -27.23 10.96 -7.01
C THR A 1121 -27.95 12.19 -6.47
N ALA A 1122 -27.20 13.07 -5.82
CA ALA A 1122 -27.69 14.33 -5.28
C ALA A 1122 -26.61 15.41 -5.37
N ILE A 1123 -27.04 16.67 -5.46
CA ILE A 1123 -26.17 17.84 -5.53
C ILE A 1123 -26.61 18.84 -4.47
N ASP A 1124 -25.65 19.40 -3.75
CA ASP A 1124 -25.84 20.53 -2.85
C ASP A 1124 -24.92 21.70 -3.29
N VAL A 1125 -25.45 22.92 -3.31
CA VAL A 1125 -24.73 24.09 -3.84
C VAL A 1125 -24.67 25.17 -2.78
N ASP A 1126 -23.46 25.58 -2.44
CA ASP A 1126 -23.18 26.78 -1.64
C ASP A 1126 -22.77 27.92 -2.56
N GLN A 1127 -23.73 28.76 -2.92
CA GLN A 1127 -23.52 29.89 -3.82
C GLN A 1127 -22.70 31.02 -3.19
N ASP A 1128 -22.67 31.12 -1.86
CA ASP A 1128 -21.97 32.21 -1.17
C ASP A 1128 -20.45 31.94 -1.13
N ASN A 1129 -20.07 30.66 -1.07
CA ASN A 1129 -18.67 30.21 -1.10
C ASN A 1129 -18.24 29.64 -2.45
N SER A 1130 -19.13 29.61 -3.45
CA SER A 1130 -18.89 29.04 -4.79
C SER A 1130 -18.51 27.55 -4.76
N LEU A 1131 -19.19 26.77 -3.92
CA LEU A 1131 -18.95 25.33 -3.74
C LEU A 1131 -20.13 24.50 -4.23
N ILE A 1132 -19.84 23.31 -4.75
CA ILE A 1132 -20.81 22.29 -5.17
C ILE A 1132 -20.41 20.96 -4.55
N ASP A 1133 -21.23 20.44 -3.64
CA ASP A 1133 -21.10 19.08 -3.13
C ASP A 1133 -21.92 18.12 -4.01
N MET A 1134 -21.32 16.98 -4.33
CA MET A 1134 -21.94 15.94 -5.12
C MET A 1134 -21.92 14.63 -4.35
N TYR A 1135 -23.03 13.92 -4.39
CA TYR A 1135 -23.23 12.65 -3.71
C TYR A 1135 -23.73 11.61 -4.70
N ALA A 1136 -23.20 10.40 -4.65
CA ALA A 1136 -23.76 9.24 -5.35
C ALA A 1136 -23.88 8.06 -4.39
N ILE A 1137 -25.05 7.44 -4.38
CA ILE A 1137 -25.38 6.30 -3.53
C ILE A 1137 -25.68 5.11 -4.42
N ILE A 1138 -25.02 4.00 -4.13
CA ILE A 1138 -25.19 2.74 -4.85
C ILE A 1138 -25.64 1.70 -3.83
N ALA A 1139 -26.89 1.24 -3.98
CA ALA A 1139 -27.48 0.21 -3.13
C ALA A 1139 -27.12 -1.22 -3.63
N PRO A 1140 -27.11 -2.25 -2.75
CA PRO A 1140 -26.80 -3.63 -3.11
C PRO A 1140 -27.72 -4.24 -4.18
N ALA A 1141 -27.22 -5.26 -4.88
CA ALA A 1141 -27.82 -5.85 -6.09
C ALA A 1141 -29.21 -6.49 -5.90
N GLU A 1142 -29.68 -6.75 -4.66
CA GLU A 1142 -30.99 -7.37 -4.38
C GLU A 1142 -32.18 -6.55 -4.88
N PHE A 1143 -32.01 -5.25 -5.16
CA PHE A 1143 -33.05 -4.40 -5.75
C PHE A 1143 -33.19 -4.54 -7.28
N TYR A 1144 -32.23 -5.17 -7.96
CA TYR A 1144 -32.15 -5.18 -9.42
C TYR A 1144 -33.03 -6.24 -10.10
N GLU A 1145 -33.41 -7.31 -9.40
CA GLU A 1145 -34.31 -8.34 -9.96
C GLU A 1145 -35.74 -7.82 -10.16
N ARG A 1146 -36.18 -6.80 -9.42
CA ARG A 1146 -37.52 -6.18 -9.60
C ARG A 1146 -37.66 -5.33 -10.87
N ILE A 1147 -36.57 -4.79 -11.42
CA ILE A 1147 -36.61 -3.87 -12.58
C ILE A 1147 -36.60 -4.65 -13.91
N LEU A 1148 -36.10 -5.88 -13.92
CA LEU A 1148 -36.03 -6.71 -15.13
C LEU A 1148 -37.39 -7.33 -15.53
N GLU A 1149 -38.38 -7.42 -14.64
CA GLU A 1149 -39.71 -7.95 -14.95
C GLU A 1149 -40.61 -6.98 -15.72
N GLU A 1150 -40.36 -5.66 -15.69
CA GLU A 1150 -41.24 -4.68 -16.37
C GLU A 1150 -40.82 -4.33 -17.81
N ALA A 1151 -39.60 -4.73 -18.24
CA ALA A 1151 -39.10 -4.40 -19.58
C ALA A 1151 -39.43 -5.46 -20.66
N SER A 1152 -40.08 -6.57 -20.33
CA SER A 1152 -40.25 -7.71 -21.25
C SER A 1152 -41.51 -7.69 -22.12
N SER A 1153 -42.17 -6.54 -22.31
CA SER A 1153 -43.30 -6.42 -23.24
C SER A 1153 -43.02 -5.41 -24.36
N ASN A 1154 -42.16 -5.77 -25.31
CA ASN A 1154 -42.29 -5.43 -26.74
C ASN A 1154 -41.07 -5.92 -27.54
N SER A 1155 -41.24 -7.04 -28.27
CA SER A 1155 -40.75 -7.30 -29.66
C SER A 1155 -39.24 -7.09 -29.97
N ILE A 1156 -38.49 -7.91 -30.71
CA ILE A 1156 -38.72 -9.05 -31.61
C ILE A 1156 -37.34 -9.69 -31.87
N THR A 1157 -37.38 -10.99 -32.20
CA THR A 1157 -36.31 -11.93 -32.60
C THR A 1157 -35.19 -11.41 -33.51
N GLY A 1158 -33.94 -11.78 -33.18
CA GLY A 1158 -32.81 -11.82 -34.11
C GLY A 1158 -31.51 -12.21 -33.39
N GLY A 1159 -31.09 -13.47 -33.51
CA GLY A 1159 -29.86 -13.96 -32.88
C GLY A 1159 -28.60 -13.44 -33.57
N ALA A 1160 -27.66 -12.93 -32.76
CA ALA A 1160 -26.23 -12.92 -33.03
C ALA A 1160 -25.47 -12.48 -31.75
N ILE A 1161 -24.56 -13.34 -31.30
CA ILE A 1161 -23.34 -13.06 -30.50
C ILE A 1161 -23.58 -12.50 -29.09
N THR A 1162 -23.51 -13.37 -28.08
CA THR A 1162 -23.28 -12.99 -26.69
C THR A 1162 -21.78 -13.06 -26.41
N ASP A 1163 -21.14 -11.89 -26.41
CA ASP A 1163 -19.73 -11.71 -26.10
C ASP A 1163 -19.47 -11.69 -24.58
N PHE A 1164 -18.29 -12.20 -24.26
CA PHE A 1164 -17.61 -12.21 -22.98
C PHE A 1164 -17.57 -10.81 -22.32
N PHE A 1165 -18.26 -10.65 -21.20
CA PHE A 1165 -17.88 -9.69 -20.17
C PHE A 1165 -17.65 -10.44 -18.87
N SER A 1166 -16.41 -10.36 -18.38
CA SER A 1166 -16.02 -10.72 -17.03
C SER A 1166 -17.01 -10.10 -16.03
N GLN A 1167 -17.66 -10.92 -15.21
CA GLN A 1167 -18.50 -10.47 -14.09
C GLN A 1167 -17.62 -9.89 -12.97
N LYS A 1168 -17.06 -8.69 -13.18
CA LYS A 1168 -16.64 -7.85 -12.06
C LYS A 1168 -17.81 -6.93 -11.76
N ASN A 1169 -18.20 -6.80 -10.49
CA ASN A 1169 -19.30 -5.94 -10.04
C ASN A 1169 -18.84 -4.46 -10.02
N GLU A 1170 -18.62 -3.86 -11.20
CA GLU A 1170 -17.95 -2.56 -11.39
C GLU A 1170 -18.95 -1.43 -11.64
N TYR A 1171 -18.80 -0.35 -10.88
CA TYR A 1171 -19.62 0.85 -10.99
C TYR A 1171 -18.79 2.08 -11.39
N LEU A 1172 -19.30 2.89 -12.31
CA LEU A 1172 -18.70 4.16 -12.72
C LEU A 1172 -19.71 5.29 -12.50
N LEU A 1173 -19.23 6.46 -12.05
CA LEU A 1173 -20.03 7.67 -11.91
C LEU A 1173 -19.50 8.74 -12.88
N GLU A 1174 -20.31 9.14 -13.83
CA GLU A 1174 -20.04 10.29 -14.70
C GLU A 1174 -20.76 11.52 -14.17
N VAL A 1175 -20.10 12.68 -14.23
CA VAL A 1175 -20.66 13.99 -13.89
C VAL A 1175 -20.40 14.95 -15.04
N ASN A 1176 -21.45 15.60 -15.54
CA ASN A 1176 -21.39 16.61 -16.58
C ASN A 1176 -22.06 17.90 -16.11
N ILE A 1177 -21.44 19.06 -16.28
CA ILE A 1177 -22.07 20.36 -16.07
C ILE A 1177 -22.29 21.01 -17.43
N ASN A 1178 -23.55 21.19 -17.78
CA ASN A 1178 -24.00 21.63 -19.10
C ASN A 1178 -24.56 23.05 -19.05
N ARG A 1179 -24.28 23.84 -20.09
CA ARG A 1179 -24.99 25.10 -20.38
C ARG A 1179 -25.67 24.97 -21.73
N GLY A 1180 -26.96 24.67 -21.72
CA GLY A 1180 -27.70 24.34 -22.93
C GLY A 1180 -27.23 23.01 -23.53
N LYS A 1181 -26.67 23.03 -24.76
CA LYS A 1181 -26.15 21.83 -25.44
C LYS A 1181 -24.64 21.65 -25.31
N THR A 1182 -23.98 22.52 -24.55
CA THR A 1182 -22.53 22.51 -24.39
C THR A 1182 -22.17 22.04 -23.00
N THR A 1183 -21.33 21.02 -22.91
CA THR A 1183 -20.73 20.56 -21.64
C THR A 1183 -19.55 21.45 -21.29
N LEU A 1184 -19.64 22.13 -20.16
CA LEU A 1184 -18.61 23.02 -19.63
C LEU A 1184 -17.58 22.26 -18.80
N PHE A 1185 -18.02 21.21 -18.12
CA PHE A 1185 -17.20 20.34 -17.29
C PHE A 1185 -17.72 18.91 -17.42
N SER A 1186 -16.82 17.94 -17.52
CA SER A 1186 -17.14 16.52 -17.52
C SER A 1186 -16.06 15.79 -16.73
N ASP A 1187 -16.47 14.88 -15.85
CA ASP A 1187 -15.54 14.03 -15.12
C ASP A 1187 -16.15 12.64 -14.88
N LEU A 1188 -15.26 11.66 -14.73
CA LEU A 1188 -15.61 10.25 -14.51
C LEU A 1188 -14.90 9.74 -13.25
N TYR A 1189 -15.65 9.08 -12.39
CA TYR A 1189 -15.22 8.54 -11.10
C TYR A 1189 -15.43 7.02 -11.09
N GLY A 1190 -14.44 6.26 -10.60
CA GLY A 1190 -14.42 4.79 -10.63
C GLY A 1190 -13.37 4.22 -11.62
N PRO A 1191 -13.42 2.92 -11.94
CA PRO A 1191 -14.44 1.95 -11.53
C PRO A 1191 -14.34 1.59 -10.05
N TYR A 1192 -15.50 1.48 -9.38
CA TYR A 1192 -15.64 1.03 -8.01
C TYR A 1192 -16.17 -0.40 -7.98
N THR A 1193 -15.51 -1.29 -7.25
CA THR A 1193 -16.01 -2.66 -7.02
C THR A 1193 -16.70 -2.72 -5.66
N ILE A 1194 -18.00 -3.04 -5.63
CA ILE A 1194 -18.82 -3.07 -4.41
C ILE A 1194 -19.18 -4.52 -4.05
N LYS A 1195 -19.04 -4.92 -2.77
CA LYS A 1195 -19.39 -6.27 -2.27
C LYS A 1195 -20.91 -6.45 -2.16
N GLU A 1196 -21.41 -7.68 -2.31
CA GLU A 1196 -22.83 -8.05 -2.51
C GLU A 1196 -23.85 -7.64 -1.42
N ALA A 1197 -23.46 -6.98 -0.32
CA ALA A 1197 -24.38 -6.51 0.71
C ALA A 1197 -24.06 -5.09 1.23
N GLN A 1198 -23.21 -4.34 0.51
CA GLN A 1198 -22.66 -3.08 0.99
C GLN A 1198 -23.26 -1.89 0.22
N THR A 1199 -23.90 -0.95 0.93
CA THR A 1199 -24.25 0.37 0.37
C THR A 1199 -22.98 1.21 0.24
N PHE A 1200 -22.76 1.76 -0.95
CA PHE A 1200 -21.59 2.58 -1.27
C PHE A 1200 -21.99 4.04 -1.43
N ILE A 1201 -21.19 4.94 -0.85
CA ILE A 1201 -21.39 6.38 -0.94
C ILE A 1201 -20.14 7.06 -1.48
N PHE A 1202 -20.31 7.74 -2.60
CA PHE A 1202 -19.34 8.66 -3.15
C PHE A 1202 -19.74 10.09 -2.78
N ALA A 1203 -18.78 10.87 -2.30
CA ALA A 1203 -18.98 12.29 -2.01
C ALA A 1203 -17.79 13.13 -2.49
N GLN A 1204 -18.05 14.23 -3.21
CA GLN A 1204 -17.02 15.12 -3.73
C GLN A 1204 -17.48 16.58 -3.68
N GLN A 1205 -16.62 17.48 -3.17
CA GLN A 1205 -16.83 18.93 -3.23
C GLN A 1205 -15.98 19.56 -4.35
N LEU A 1206 -16.60 20.43 -5.15
CA LEU A 1206 -15.98 21.22 -6.21
C LEU A 1206 -16.12 22.71 -5.87
N GLU A 1207 -15.04 23.47 -6.04
CA GLU A 1207 -15.05 24.93 -6.08
C GLU A 1207 -15.18 25.38 -7.54
N TYR A 1208 -16.13 26.28 -7.85
CA TYR A 1208 -16.33 26.81 -9.19
C TYR A 1208 -16.00 28.31 -9.25
N ASP A 1209 -15.53 28.78 -10.39
CA ASP A 1209 -15.33 30.18 -10.71
C ASP A 1209 -16.67 30.82 -11.10
N PRO A 1210 -17.20 31.76 -10.31
CA PRO A 1210 -18.46 32.44 -10.60
C PRO A 1210 -18.47 33.13 -11.96
N GLU A 1211 -17.34 33.68 -12.42
CA GLU A 1211 -17.28 34.38 -13.71
C GLU A 1211 -17.46 33.40 -14.89
N PHE A 1212 -17.04 32.15 -14.72
CA PHE A 1212 -17.13 31.13 -15.77
C PHE A 1212 -18.49 30.43 -15.77
N TYR A 1213 -19.03 30.14 -14.58
CA TYR A 1213 -20.25 29.33 -14.40
C TYR A 1213 -21.55 30.13 -14.22
N VAL A 1214 -21.51 31.47 -14.11
CA VAL A 1214 -22.70 32.33 -13.95
C VAL A 1214 -23.85 32.00 -14.92
N GLY A 1215 -25.06 31.92 -14.38
CA GLY A 1215 -26.30 31.72 -15.13
C GLY A 1215 -26.85 30.29 -15.05
N ASN A 1216 -27.76 29.96 -15.97
CA ASN A 1216 -28.44 28.67 -15.97
C ASN A 1216 -27.47 27.57 -16.44
N VAL A 1217 -27.24 26.58 -15.57
CA VAL A 1217 -26.47 25.37 -15.86
C VAL A 1217 -27.30 24.14 -15.46
N SER A 1218 -26.91 22.97 -15.95
CA SER A 1218 -27.55 21.70 -15.62
C SER A 1218 -26.49 20.68 -15.29
N ILE A 1219 -26.51 20.11 -14.09
CA ILE A 1219 -25.57 19.06 -13.70
C ILE A 1219 -26.24 17.72 -13.99
N VAL A 1220 -25.66 16.94 -14.90
CA VAL A 1220 -26.12 15.61 -15.29
C VAL A 1220 -25.15 14.59 -14.73
N THR A 1221 -25.65 13.67 -13.92
CA THR A 1221 -24.87 12.60 -13.30
C THR A 1221 -25.37 11.25 -13.79
N LYS A 1222 -24.47 10.31 -14.05
CA LYS A 1222 -24.81 8.96 -14.52
C LYS A 1222 -24.07 7.91 -13.73
N ILE A 1223 -24.76 6.86 -13.30
CA ILE A 1223 -24.15 5.67 -12.71
C ILE A 1223 -24.21 4.55 -13.74
N PHE A 1224 -23.08 3.92 -14.03
CA PHE A 1224 -22.98 2.73 -14.87
C PHE A 1224 -22.65 1.53 -14.00
N HIS A 1225 -23.25 0.38 -14.28
CA HIS A 1225 -22.89 -0.92 -13.72
C HIS A 1225 -22.51 -1.84 -14.88
N ASN A 1226 -21.26 -2.33 -14.88
CA ASN A 1226 -20.69 -3.21 -15.92
C ASN A 1226 -20.87 -2.64 -17.33
N GLY A 1227 -20.64 -1.32 -17.46
CA GLY A 1227 -20.75 -0.59 -18.72
C GLY A 1227 -22.19 -0.25 -19.15
N LYS A 1228 -23.21 -0.66 -18.38
CA LYS A 1228 -24.61 -0.29 -18.65
C LYS A 1228 -25.04 0.85 -17.74
N GLU A 1229 -25.63 1.90 -18.30
CA GLU A 1229 -26.25 2.98 -17.52
C GLU A 1229 -27.40 2.43 -16.67
N ILE A 1230 -27.36 2.70 -15.37
CA ILE A 1230 -28.35 2.24 -14.39
C ILE A 1230 -29.11 3.39 -13.73
N VAL A 1231 -28.51 4.57 -13.66
CA VAL A 1231 -29.12 5.80 -13.12
C VAL A 1231 -28.64 6.99 -13.93
N GLU A 1232 -29.53 7.90 -14.29
CA GLU A 1232 -29.21 9.24 -14.79
C GLU A 1232 -30.06 10.27 -14.02
N ASN A 1233 -29.44 11.30 -13.46
CA ASN A 1233 -30.12 12.42 -12.82
C ASN A 1233 -29.67 13.74 -13.44
N GLU A 1234 -30.62 14.66 -13.66
CA GLU A 1234 -30.34 16.00 -14.16
C GLU A 1234 -30.81 17.05 -13.13
N PHE A 1235 -29.91 17.94 -12.74
CA PHE A 1235 -30.14 19.00 -11.75
C PHE A 1235 -30.02 20.38 -12.44
N PRO A 1236 -31.15 21.01 -12.83
CA PRO A 1236 -31.13 22.36 -13.37
C PRO A 1236 -30.89 23.37 -12.24
N LEU A 1237 -29.84 24.20 -12.38
CA LEU A 1237 -29.38 25.14 -11.36
C LEU A 1237 -29.15 26.53 -11.97
N VAL A 1238 -29.16 27.56 -11.12
CA VAL A 1238 -28.76 28.92 -11.49
C VAL A 1238 -27.61 29.32 -10.58
N LEU A 1239 -26.38 29.33 -11.10
CA LEU A 1239 -25.17 29.73 -10.36
C LEU A 1239 -25.00 31.26 -10.45
N ARG A 1240 -24.64 31.87 -9.32
CA ARG A 1240 -24.53 33.34 -9.18
C ARG A 1240 -23.15 33.87 -9.48
#